data_AF-A0A849QBC8-F1
#
_entry.id   AF-A0A849QBC8-F1
#
_cell.length_a   1.000
_cell.length_b   1.000
_cell.length_c   1.000
_cell.angle_alpha   90.00
_cell.angle_beta   90.00
_cell.angle_gamma   90.00
#
_symmetry.space_group_name_H-M   'P 1'
#
loop_
_entity.id
_entity.type
_entity.pdbx_description
1 polymer ?
#
loop_
_entity_poly.entity_id
_entity_poly.type
_entity_poly.pdbx_seq_one_letter_code
_entity_poly.pdbx_strand_id
1 'polypeptide(L)'
;DNNLPSYSTETSILPDIIPPDTSHTAMTMSLTAGSPSSFIAAIKSLIDRIFPPDNGYAQSKNNAKKTKSIKDKKIERELEVAERLGLESTSKGWTKKQNTDSLKIYTDHALYTDSDSEIIITVENPSNRPENVDLTTYFPSDSKVNIDYIHVLDSGSWSEISQAERKDSKNSWNNNKKYDKIPKGHVSATPLTGHNIPANSVIQFRMTYNTRMHDIFTEEFYVEVFGDKGGYGSLDPEISQTEGWWRDNFTDETGVDSSYNITVVSEMVNLTASSSYGNISSNSISPTASFAWDTFYANDSVSAAQGTNITYKILNASDNSTLCSITEDQADTGYNISTCASSASSIRLFANLTTTDTSYTPELYDWNVSWSKEIYISGCSVLDQEGMTYVMTSDITNSGASLCINISANDVTLDCQGHKIDGNDITADEGIQVYRTSSTDAGVTIKNCVVTDWTLYGIYLYNVNHTNITGVNSSSNLGGRAFNIIDSSLGTFTNITAISNSIGFYVEDSFSNSFTDITSNSNSKGFYISDSSFNNVTNATLNYNTYGIHIIYSSDNNIIADSIITGNTDAGLYLDQSTVDPEYNKIYNNFFNNSGTNENVLIDTGIANPNYFNTTKQSGTRIYTAGTDIGGNFWTNSTGNGYSDTCADSNGDGFCDTAYNLSYGSSVAYDHHPLTYDTASPTIDFVSPSPDDNEYINKDYTYINVTTNDTSNTTAFIDWNNSLVGWWRFNQETGENNTFFRDWSTYGNNGTCSGSNCSIYTTGKFGQALDFDGADDYVNCGNDSSLDITSAITIEAWVKSDSPKLIGLPDDATQDHLGGSEYFILDKFTASANGTINTIRVHHNAPVKVKVAIYDDDGGEPGTLLNAVNTNQSVSSGWSNINFPSTQVTSGTVYWLAYASEADYHFWQQNTGGIQKFKSIVFSSFTFPSSAGTGFTPCDDISHIAGYNDKKLIISKGQDAYALEMSLDGSTLKGYINNSEITASVSAPLEWHHYALTYNGSNQKLYLYGNQTNSTSLTGNINTNANNLTIGKYFNGIIDEVRIYNRALTAEEINASYNAGLYRLEANLTDLEEGAYTYTAYAQDEMGNLNNTETRTLTVDTIPPYSINTCQSLTIENGIYELVGNVSSDATCFTIEADNITLDCAGYTINYSQSSVGYAINNSGGSDNITIKNCNVVQGSTSQDAYAIYGYEMENSTIDNNIITTYGSYSHAVCLNSSSILNNITNNTIMAYGSWGYGIYLVSSDSNTIADNNITNPGDGAHTLYAVSSSYLNVS
;
A
#
# COMPACT_ATOMS: atom_id res chain seq x y z
N ASP A 1 -45.79 25.97 -8.79
CA ASP A 1 -47.18 26.44 -9.00
C ASP A 1 -48.05 25.37 -9.65
N ASN A 2 -49.37 25.53 -9.54
CA ASN A 2 -50.38 24.48 -9.75
C ASN A 2 -50.54 24.01 -11.22
N ASN A 3 -50.65 22.68 -11.44
CA ASN A 3 -51.96 22.04 -11.70
C ASN A 3 -51.89 20.49 -11.80
N LEU A 4 -52.94 19.84 -11.28
CA LEU A 4 -53.30 18.41 -11.36
C LEU A 4 -54.12 18.13 -12.68
N PRO A 5 -54.62 16.91 -13.06
CA PRO A 5 -54.89 15.74 -12.19
C PRO A 5 -54.88 14.27 -12.76
N SER A 6 -54.65 13.29 -11.87
CA SER A 6 -55.46 12.07 -11.60
C SER A 6 -55.58 10.83 -12.54
N TYR A 7 -55.82 9.68 -11.88
CA TYR A 7 -56.34 8.35 -12.33
C TYR A 7 -55.47 7.46 -13.27
N SER A 8 -55.55 6.12 -13.26
CA SER A 8 -55.79 5.09 -12.21
C SER A 8 -55.67 3.66 -12.81
N THR A 9 -55.63 2.61 -11.96
CA THR A 9 -56.08 1.20 -12.18
C THR A 9 -55.52 0.43 -13.40
N GLU A 10 -54.71 -0.65 -13.28
CA GLU A 10 -54.94 -1.99 -12.67
C GLU A 10 -55.23 -3.09 -13.74
N THR A 11 -54.94 -4.36 -13.41
CA THR A 11 -55.25 -5.64 -14.11
C THR A 11 -54.24 -6.25 -15.10
N SER A 12 -53.30 -7.03 -14.52
CA SER A 12 -53.02 -8.46 -14.79
C SER A 12 -53.19 -9.09 -16.19
N ILE A 13 -52.18 -9.86 -16.61
CA ILE A 13 -52.28 -11.28 -17.08
C ILE A 13 -50.91 -11.97 -16.89
N LEU A 14 -50.93 -13.24 -16.50
CA LEU A 14 -49.81 -14.21 -16.44
C LEU A 14 -50.26 -15.49 -17.21
N PRO A 15 -49.37 -16.44 -17.62
CA PRO A 15 -47.95 -16.62 -17.28
C PRO A 15 -47.05 -16.56 -18.57
N ASP A 16 -45.96 -17.30 -18.87
CA ASP A 16 -45.38 -18.53 -18.30
C ASP A 16 -43.93 -18.89 -18.75
N ILE A 17 -43.28 -19.77 -17.96
CA ILE A 17 -42.27 -20.82 -18.28
C ILE A 17 -40.98 -20.53 -19.13
N ILE A 18 -39.81 -20.58 -18.43
CA ILE A 18 -38.48 -21.24 -18.75
C ILE A 18 -37.72 -20.87 -20.08
N PRO A 19 -36.37 -20.69 -20.10
CA PRO A 19 -35.41 -20.09 -19.15
C PRO A 19 -34.47 -19.04 -19.86
N PRO A 20 -33.47 -18.46 -19.16
CA PRO A 20 -32.31 -17.81 -19.81
C PRO A 20 -31.03 -18.66 -19.71
N ASP A 21 -30.54 -19.17 -20.84
CA ASP A 21 -29.18 -19.73 -20.94
C ASP A 21 -28.48 -19.34 -22.26
N THR A 22 -27.17 -19.07 -22.15
CA THR A 22 -26.16 -18.70 -23.16
C THR A 22 -26.42 -17.58 -24.18
N SER A 23 -25.30 -16.94 -24.56
CA SER A 23 -25.09 -16.10 -25.77
C SER A 23 -25.66 -14.68 -25.80
N HIS A 24 -24.87 -13.73 -25.30
CA HIS A 24 -24.89 -12.35 -25.84
C HIS A 24 -24.46 -12.35 -27.31
N THR A 25 -25.44 -12.40 -28.22
CA THR A 25 -25.19 -12.21 -29.66
C THR A 25 -24.93 -10.74 -29.96
N ALA A 26 -23.85 -10.46 -30.71
CA ALA A 26 -23.45 -9.09 -31.02
C ALA A 26 -24.44 -8.38 -31.95
N MET A 27 -24.85 -7.16 -31.59
CA MET A 27 -25.76 -6.34 -32.40
C MET A 27 -25.04 -5.72 -33.60
N THR A 28 -24.85 -6.49 -34.68
CA THR A 28 -24.20 -6.02 -35.92
C THR A 28 -25.10 -5.05 -36.71
N MET A 29 -24.91 -3.74 -36.50
CA MET A 29 -25.40 -2.72 -37.44
C MET A 29 -24.49 -2.64 -38.68
N SER A 30 -24.93 -3.25 -39.78
CA SER A 30 -24.27 -3.18 -41.08
C SER A 30 -24.40 -1.79 -41.73
N LEU A 31 -23.43 -0.90 -41.47
CA LEU A 31 -23.29 0.36 -42.20
C LEU A 31 -22.45 0.15 -43.47
N THR A 32 -23.09 0.28 -44.64
CA THR A 32 -22.42 0.22 -45.94
C THR A 32 -21.53 1.44 -46.17
N ALA A 33 -20.38 1.24 -46.81
CA ALA A 33 -19.30 2.23 -46.93
C ALA A 33 -19.74 3.59 -47.50
N GLY A 34 -19.60 4.63 -46.68
CA GLY A 34 -19.61 6.05 -47.06
C GLY A 34 -18.32 6.73 -46.58
N SER A 35 -18.04 7.94 -47.08
CA SER A 35 -16.78 8.65 -46.81
C SER A 35 -16.55 8.94 -45.30
N PRO A 36 -15.29 8.98 -44.81
CA PRO A 36 -14.96 9.10 -43.37
C PRO A 36 -15.70 10.21 -42.60
N SER A 37 -16.02 11.31 -43.28
CA SER A 37 -16.81 12.44 -42.75
C SER A 37 -18.18 12.06 -42.19
N SER A 38 -18.85 11.00 -42.68
CA SER A 38 -20.17 10.59 -42.17
C SER A 38 -20.09 9.83 -40.84
N PHE A 39 -19.00 9.10 -40.60
CA PHE A 39 -18.79 8.34 -39.37
C PHE A 39 -18.54 9.26 -38.16
N ILE A 40 -17.72 10.31 -38.36
CA ILE A 40 -17.43 11.32 -37.33
C ILE A 40 -18.70 12.10 -36.92
N ALA A 41 -19.60 12.39 -37.88
CA ALA A 41 -20.87 13.04 -37.58
C ALA A 41 -21.80 12.15 -36.73
N ALA A 42 -21.82 10.83 -36.97
CA ALA A 42 -22.60 9.89 -36.17
C ALA A 42 -22.08 9.77 -34.73
N ILE A 43 -20.76 9.76 -34.52
CA ILE A 43 -20.16 9.68 -33.17
C ILE A 43 -20.43 10.97 -32.38
N LYS A 44 -20.27 12.16 -32.98
CA LYS A 44 -20.61 13.43 -32.30
C LYS A 44 -22.09 13.48 -31.92
N SER A 45 -22.98 13.10 -32.84
CA SER A 45 -24.42 12.98 -32.58
C SER A 45 -24.79 11.95 -31.50
N LEU A 46 -23.91 11.00 -31.17
CA LEU A 46 -24.11 10.03 -30.09
C LEU A 46 -23.67 10.63 -28.74
N ILE A 47 -22.51 11.30 -28.70
CA ILE A 47 -21.97 11.97 -27.51
C ILE A 47 -22.92 13.10 -27.05
N ASP A 48 -23.37 13.94 -27.98
CA ASP A 48 -24.33 15.04 -27.75
C ASP A 48 -25.72 14.53 -27.25
N ARG A 49 -25.97 13.22 -27.30
CA ARG A 49 -27.22 12.58 -26.86
C ARG A 49 -27.09 11.72 -25.60
N ILE A 50 -25.88 11.61 -25.05
CA ILE A 50 -25.60 10.96 -23.76
C ILE A 50 -25.47 12.00 -22.65
N PHE A 51 -25.00 13.21 -22.97
CA PHE A 51 -24.86 14.33 -22.03
C PHE A 51 -25.67 15.55 -22.49
N PRO A 52 -26.98 15.64 -22.15
CA PRO A 52 -27.78 16.82 -22.46
C PRO A 52 -27.34 18.02 -21.59
N PRO A 53 -27.17 19.23 -22.15
CA PRO A 53 -26.86 20.42 -21.36
C PRO A 53 -28.07 20.95 -20.60
N ASP A 54 -27.86 21.39 -19.36
CA ASP A 54 -28.90 21.96 -18.50
C ASP A 54 -29.59 23.19 -19.08
N ASN A 55 -30.90 23.31 -18.81
CA ASN A 55 -31.76 24.34 -19.38
C ASN A 55 -32.33 25.29 -18.31
N GLY A 56 -31.83 26.53 -18.30
CA GLY A 56 -32.39 27.67 -17.56
C GLY A 56 -31.50 28.13 -16.39
N TYR A 57 -31.32 29.43 -16.14
CA TYR A 57 -31.84 30.62 -16.80
C TYR A 57 -30.72 31.68 -16.99
N ALA A 58 -30.91 32.64 -17.90
CA ALA A 58 -29.83 33.48 -18.41
C ALA A 58 -29.87 34.94 -17.93
N GLN A 59 -28.71 35.54 -17.59
CA GLN A 59 -28.05 36.58 -18.39
C GLN A 59 -26.91 37.33 -17.65
N SER A 60 -25.66 37.09 -18.05
CA SER A 60 -24.67 38.15 -18.24
C SER A 60 -23.69 37.72 -19.35
N LYS A 61 -23.48 38.55 -20.38
CA LYS A 61 -22.60 38.22 -21.50
C LYS A 61 -21.20 38.81 -21.29
N ASN A 62 -20.27 37.98 -20.84
CA ASN A 62 -18.87 37.92 -21.31
C ASN A 62 -18.19 36.65 -20.76
N ASN A 63 -17.02 36.29 -21.30
CA ASN A 63 -16.12 35.22 -20.82
C ASN A 63 -16.59 33.74 -20.90
N ALA A 64 -17.56 33.39 -21.76
CA ALA A 64 -17.88 32.00 -22.09
C ALA A 64 -16.81 31.34 -23.00
N LYS A 65 -15.57 31.15 -22.50
CA LYS A 65 -14.46 30.51 -23.23
C LYS A 65 -13.33 29.96 -22.32
N LYS A 66 -13.57 28.90 -21.53
CA LYS A 66 -12.56 27.91 -21.05
C LYS A 66 -13.18 26.93 -20.03
N THR A 67 -13.74 25.81 -20.49
CA THR A 67 -13.82 24.52 -19.72
C THR A 67 -14.28 23.39 -20.65
N LYS A 68 -13.32 22.71 -21.29
CA LYS A 68 -13.43 21.31 -21.74
C LYS A 68 -12.56 20.49 -20.80
N SER A 69 -12.95 19.25 -20.48
CA SER A 69 -12.15 18.40 -19.60
C SER A 69 -10.81 18.03 -20.26
N ILE A 70 -9.87 17.57 -19.44
CA ILE A 70 -8.55 17.11 -19.90
C ILE A 70 -8.71 15.89 -20.83
N LYS A 71 -9.69 15.00 -20.55
CA LYS A 71 -10.01 13.85 -21.43
C LYS A 71 -10.47 14.28 -22.83
N ASP A 72 -11.30 15.31 -22.94
CA ASP A 72 -11.83 15.77 -24.23
C ASP A 72 -10.72 16.32 -25.14
N LYS A 73 -9.81 17.11 -24.57
CA LYS A 73 -8.65 17.66 -25.29
C LYS A 73 -7.67 16.57 -25.71
N LYS A 74 -7.49 15.53 -24.87
CA LYS A 74 -6.59 14.41 -25.16
C LYS A 74 -7.04 13.65 -26.42
N ILE A 75 -8.32 13.30 -26.50
CA ILE A 75 -8.90 12.57 -27.64
C ILE A 75 -8.82 13.41 -28.93
N GLU A 76 -9.10 14.72 -28.87
CA GLU A 76 -8.98 15.60 -30.05
C GLU A 76 -7.53 15.69 -30.57
N ARG A 77 -6.53 15.67 -29.68
CA ARG A 77 -5.10 15.79 -30.05
C ARG A 77 -4.52 14.48 -30.61
N GLU A 78 -4.93 13.32 -30.08
CA GLU A 78 -4.56 12.00 -30.64
C GLU A 78 -5.11 11.81 -32.07
N LEU A 79 -6.37 12.23 -32.31
CA LEU A 79 -6.99 12.23 -33.63
C LEU A 79 -6.23 13.11 -34.63
N GLU A 80 -5.84 14.34 -34.25
CA GLU A 80 -5.17 15.27 -35.16
C GLU A 80 -3.78 14.77 -35.60
N VAL A 81 -3.06 14.06 -34.73
CA VAL A 81 -1.77 13.43 -35.06
C VAL A 81 -1.96 12.23 -36.00
N ALA A 82 -2.94 11.36 -35.71
CA ALA A 82 -3.24 10.20 -36.56
C ALA A 82 -3.69 10.61 -37.97
N GLU A 83 -4.49 11.67 -38.10
CA GLU A 83 -4.96 12.20 -39.39
C GLU A 83 -3.81 12.82 -40.21
N ARG A 84 -2.89 13.57 -39.56
CA ARG A 84 -1.69 14.12 -40.22
C ARG A 84 -0.68 13.06 -40.67
N LEU A 85 -0.55 11.95 -39.93
CA LEU A 85 0.31 10.82 -40.31
C LEU A 85 -0.36 9.85 -41.29
N GLY A 86 -1.69 9.91 -41.44
CA GLY A 86 -2.48 9.06 -42.33
C GLY A 86 -2.59 7.63 -41.81
N LEU A 87 -3.00 7.46 -40.56
CA LEU A 87 -3.14 6.16 -39.89
C LEU A 87 -4.63 5.75 -39.78
N GLU A 88 -4.93 4.47 -40.00
CA GLU A 88 -6.23 3.84 -39.79
C GLU A 88 -6.32 3.28 -38.35
N SER A 89 -7.45 3.44 -37.66
CA SER A 89 -7.64 2.87 -36.32
C SER A 89 -7.99 1.39 -36.35
N THR A 90 -7.45 0.64 -35.39
CA THR A 90 -7.75 -0.79 -35.18
C THR A 90 -7.98 -1.06 -33.69
N SER A 91 -8.49 -2.24 -33.35
CA SER A 91 -8.63 -2.71 -31.96
C SER A 91 -7.30 -2.94 -31.22
N LYS A 92 -6.15 -2.62 -31.83
CA LYS A 92 -4.80 -2.68 -31.24
C LYS A 92 -3.96 -1.42 -31.53
N GLY A 93 -4.59 -0.28 -31.80
CA GLY A 93 -3.93 0.99 -32.08
C GLY A 93 -3.99 1.43 -33.55
N TRP A 94 -3.15 2.40 -33.93
CA TRP A 94 -3.18 3.06 -35.24
C TRP A 94 -2.19 2.42 -36.23
N THR A 95 -2.62 2.15 -37.46
CA THR A 95 -1.82 1.45 -38.49
C THR A 95 -1.93 2.09 -39.87
N LYS A 96 -0.83 2.21 -40.63
CA LYS A 96 -0.84 2.75 -41.99
C LYS A 96 -0.77 1.64 -43.03
N LYS A 97 -1.78 1.52 -43.90
CA LYS A 97 -1.85 0.49 -44.94
C LYS A 97 -1.54 1.07 -46.32
N GLN A 98 -0.35 0.77 -46.84
CA GLN A 98 -0.03 0.92 -48.26
C GLN A 98 0.53 -0.40 -48.81
N ASN A 99 0.09 -0.77 -50.01
CA ASN A 99 0.34 -2.10 -50.58
C ASN A 99 1.76 -2.21 -51.17
N THR A 100 2.69 -2.85 -50.47
CA THR A 100 3.91 -3.48 -51.03
C THR A 100 4.67 -4.39 -50.02
N ASP A 101 3.96 -5.33 -49.39
CA ASP A 101 4.43 -6.60 -48.79
C ASP A 101 5.71 -6.64 -47.91
N SER A 102 6.26 -5.52 -47.44
CA SER A 102 7.64 -5.50 -46.90
C SER A 102 7.97 -4.40 -45.88
N LEU A 103 6.99 -3.84 -45.17
CA LEU A 103 7.25 -3.02 -43.98
C LEU A 103 6.06 -3.10 -43.01
N LYS A 104 6.31 -3.22 -41.71
CA LYS A 104 5.29 -3.01 -40.66
C LYS A 104 5.69 -1.85 -39.77
N ILE A 105 4.70 -1.07 -39.34
CA ILE A 105 4.88 0.07 -38.43
C ILE A 105 3.90 -0.10 -37.27
N TYR A 106 4.41 -0.01 -36.05
CA TYR A 106 3.65 -0.08 -34.80
C TYR A 106 3.88 1.17 -33.96
N THR A 107 2.84 1.63 -33.27
CA THR A 107 2.94 2.61 -32.20
C THR A 107 2.57 1.95 -30.87
N ASP A 108 3.33 2.23 -29.82
CA ASP A 108 3.03 1.81 -28.44
C ASP A 108 2.68 3.07 -27.60
N HIS A 109 2.11 2.87 -26.41
CA HIS A 109 1.51 3.90 -25.58
C HIS A 109 2.39 5.14 -25.41
N ALA A 110 1.84 6.29 -25.82
CA ALA A 110 2.44 7.60 -25.60
C ALA A 110 2.48 7.93 -24.09
N LEU A 111 3.69 8.22 -23.60
CA LEU A 111 3.90 8.82 -22.29
C LEU A 111 3.69 10.33 -22.40
N TYR A 112 3.01 10.89 -21.42
CA TYR A 112 2.79 12.32 -21.27
C TYR A 112 3.09 12.71 -19.82
N THR A 113 4.14 13.51 -19.63
CA THR A 113 4.24 14.45 -18.51
C THR A 113 3.73 15.80 -19.00
N ASP A 114 3.42 16.75 -18.09
CA ASP A 114 2.66 17.95 -18.47
C ASP A 114 3.40 18.96 -19.39
N SER A 115 4.69 18.75 -19.69
CA SER A 115 5.44 19.54 -20.69
C SER A 115 5.46 18.94 -22.11
N ASP A 116 5.51 17.61 -22.25
CA ASP A 116 5.97 16.95 -23.48
C ASP A 116 5.10 15.78 -23.94
N SER A 117 5.08 15.57 -25.25
CA SER A 117 4.26 14.57 -25.95
C SER A 117 5.16 13.56 -26.67
N GLU A 118 5.39 12.40 -26.06
CA GLU A 118 6.28 11.38 -26.62
C GLU A 118 5.53 10.31 -27.43
N ILE A 119 6.07 9.97 -28.61
CA ILE A 119 5.58 8.87 -29.44
C ILE A 119 6.75 7.94 -29.77
N ILE A 120 6.58 6.65 -29.49
CA ILE A 120 7.52 5.59 -29.88
C ILE A 120 6.96 4.88 -31.11
N ILE A 121 7.76 4.84 -32.18
CA ILE A 121 7.43 4.14 -33.44
C ILE A 121 8.41 2.98 -33.63
N THR A 122 7.88 1.77 -33.84
CA THR A 122 8.66 0.56 -34.17
C THR A 122 8.43 0.19 -35.63
N VAL A 123 9.51 -0.08 -36.38
CA VAL A 123 9.49 -0.45 -37.79
C VAL A 123 10.22 -1.77 -38.01
N GLU A 124 9.55 -2.74 -38.66
CA GLU A 124 10.12 -4.06 -39.01
C GLU A 124 10.41 -4.14 -40.53
N ASN A 125 11.64 -4.52 -40.91
CA ASN A 125 12.01 -4.84 -42.30
C ASN A 125 12.19 -6.36 -42.49
N PRO A 126 11.18 -7.09 -43.00
CA PRO A 126 11.15 -8.55 -43.01
C PRO A 126 12.09 -9.20 -44.05
N SER A 127 12.47 -10.45 -43.77
CA SER A 127 13.52 -11.24 -44.44
C SER A 127 13.47 -11.42 -45.96
N ASN A 128 12.39 -11.00 -46.61
CA ASN A 128 12.15 -11.27 -48.03
C ASN A 128 12.60 -10.11 -48.94
N ARG A 129 13.21 -9.05 -48.37
CA ARG A 129 13.70 -7.88 -49.11
C ARG A 129 15.17 -7.58 -48.75
N PRO A 130 16.14 -7.81 -49.66
CA PRO A 130 17.57 -7.65 -49.38
C PRO A 130 18.10 -6.22 -49.62
N GLU A 131 17.23 -5.26 -49.93
CA GLU A 131 17.60 -3.87 -50.22
C GLU A 131 17.32 -2.98 -48.99
N ASN A 132 18.19 -2.01 -48.75
CA ASN A 132 18.01 -1.04 -47.67
C ASN A 132 16.79 -0.14 -47.93
N VAL A 133 16.03 0.18 -46.89
CA VAL A 133 14.85 1.06 -46.98
C VAL A 133 15.20 2.49 -46.57
N ASP A 134 14.94 3.45 -47.45
CA ASP A 134 15.14 4.89 -47.21
C ASP A 134 13.93 5.52 -46.49
N LEU A 135 14.17 6.00 -45.27
CA LEU A 135 13.17 6.60 -44.38
C LEU A 135 12.51 7.88 -44.93
N THR A 136 13.16 8.62 -45.84
CA THR A 136 12.61 9.85 -46.43
C THR A 136 11.32 9.63 -47.22
N THR A 137 11.05 8.39 -47.65
CA THR A 137 9.84 8.04 -48.41
C THR A 137 8.60 7.83 -47.54
N TYR A 138 8.74 7.71 -46.22
CA TYR A 138 7.64 7.42 -45.29
C TYR A 138 7.23 8.60 -44.40
N PHE A 139 8.14 9.55 -44.17
CA PHE A 139 7.91 10.77 -43.38
C PHE A 139 7.99 12.02 -44.30
N PRO A 140 6.90 12.80 -44.46
CA PRO A 140 6.87 13.93 -45.39
C PRO A 140 7.73 15.11 -44.89
N SER A 141 8.42 15.79 -45.80
CA SER A 141 9.47 16.78 -45.50
C SER A 141 9.05 18.04 -44.72
N ASP A 142 7.75 18.28 -44.52
CA ASP A 142 7.22 19.40 -43.72
C ASP A 142 6.89 19.01 -42.26
N SER A 143 7.15 17.78 -41.82
CA SER A 143 6.87 17.34 -40.46
C SER A 143 7.84 17.95 -39.44
N LYS A 144 7.36 18.84 -38.57
CA LYS A 144 8.09 19.40 -37.40
C LYS A 144 8.30 18.37 -36.29
N VAL A 145 9.03 17.30 -36.58
CA VAL A 145 9.24 16.17 -35.67
C VAL A 145 10.74 15.94 -35.52
N ASN A 146 11.22 16.03 -34.28
CA ASN A 146 12.58 15.62 -33.95
C ASN A 146 12.61 14.10 -33.76
N ILE A 147 13.72 13.47 -34.16
CA ILE A 147 14.02 12.07 -33.84
C ILE A 147 15.15 12.10 -32.83
N ASP A 148 14.83 11.88 -31.55
CA ASP A 148 15.78 12.06 -30.45
C ASP A 148 16.76 10.89 -30.30
N TYR A 149 16.37 9.71 -30.80
CA TYR A 149 17.23 8.52 -30.84
C TYR A 149 16.75 7.51 -31.88
N ILE A 150 17.68 6.68 -32.37
CA ILE A 150 17.43 5.54 -33.25
C ILE A 150 18.07 4.30 -32.61
N HIS A 151 17.26 3.29 -32.28
CA HIS A 151 17.75 2.02 -31.73
C HIS A 151 17.59 0.90 -32.77
N VAL A 152 18.67 0.19 -33.09
CA VAL A 152 18.70 -0.89 -34.10
C VAL A 152 18.98 -2.21 -33.39
N LEU A 153 18.06 -3.17 -33.51
CA LEU A 153 18.26 -4.52 -32.99
C LEU A 153 18.96 -5.39 -34.04
N ASP A 154 20.16 -5.87 -33.73
CA ASP A 154 21.02 -6.61 -34.66
C ASP A 154 20.65 -8.11 -34.75
N SER A 155 21.06 -8.74 -35.84
CA SER A 155 20.53 -9.99 -36.37
C SER A 155 21.07 -11.26 -35.68
N GLY A 156 20.42 -11.68 -34.60
CA GLY A 156 20.68 -12.96 -33.91
C GLY A 156 19.42 -13.76 -33.58
N SER A 157 19.29 -14.95 -34.16
CA SER A 157 18.39 -16.04 -33.73
C SER A 157 16.90 -15.71 -33.52
N TRP A 158 16.16 -15.43 -34.60
CA TRP A 158 14.70 -15.28 -34.55
C TRP A 158 13.95 -16.63 -34.57
N SER A 159 13.54 -17.11 -33.39
CA SER A 159 12.44 -18.07 -33.22
C SER A 159 11.79 -17.88 -31.85
N GLU A 160 10.50 -17.53 -31.84
CA GLU A 160 9.62 -17.46 -30.66
C GLU A 160 10.03 -16.48 -29.54
N ILE A 161 9.95 -15.17 -29.82
CA ILE A 161 9.78 -14.14 -28.77
C ILE A 161 8.28 -14.03 -28.44
N SER A 162 7.95 -14.20 -27.16
CA SER A 162 6.58 -14.28 -26.63
C SER A 162 5.85 -12.92 -26.61
N GLN A 163 4.65 -12.87 -26.03
CA GLN A 163 3.99 -11.59 -25.73
C GLN A 163 4.48 -10.95 -24.41
N ALA A 164 5.13 -11.72 -23.52
CA ALA A 164 5.64 -11.22 -22.25
C ALA A 164 6.89 -10.33 -22.45
N GLU A 165 7.86 -10.78 -23.25
CA GLU A 165 9.12 -10.06 -23.51
C GLU A 165 8.91 -8.72 -24.26
N ARG A 166 7.76 -8.54 -24.91
CA ARG A 166 7.32 -7.26 -25.48
C ARG A 166 6.89 -6.23 -24.43
N LYS A 167 6.69 -6.65 -23.18
CA LYS A 167 6.38 -5.81 -22.03
C LYS A 167 7.65 -5.45 -21.25
N ASP A 168 8.57 -6.40 -21.07
CA ASP A 168 9.82 -6.20 -20.32
C ASP A 168 10.84 -5.28 -21.01
N SER A 169 10.70 -5.05 -22.32
CA SER A 169 11.44 -3.99 -23.02
C SER A 169 11.18 -2.58 -22.47
N LYS A 170 10.11 -2.37 -21.70
CA LYS A 170 9.85 -1.11 -20.98
C LYS A 170 10.71 -0.95 -19.71
N ASN A 171 11.22 -2.04 -19.14
CA ASN A 171 12.06 -2.02 -17.92
C ASN A 171 13.57 -2.02 -18.20
N SER A 172 14.01 -2.26 -19.44
CA SER A 172 15.44 -2.34 -19.77
C SER A 172 16.14 -0.98 -19.94
N TRP A 173 15.40 0.12 -20.07
CA TRP A 173 15.96 1.47 -20.24
C TRP A 173 16.71 2.02 -19.02
N ASN A 174 16.43 1.51 -17.80
CA ASN A 174 17.08 1.97 -16.57
C ASN A 174 18.29 1.11 -16.13
N ASN A 175 18.67 0.05 -16.87
CA ASN A 175 19.72 -0.87 -16.45
C ASN A 175 20.97 -0.83 -17.36
N ASN A 176 22.13 -0.55 -16.74
CA ASN A 176 23.41 -0.42 -17.44
C ASN A 176 23.90 -1.73 -18.08
N LYS A 177 23.69 -1.90 -19.39
CA LYS A 177 24.48 -2.78 -20.26
C LYS A 177 25.03 -2.00 -21.46
N LYS A 178 26.23 -2.37 -21.92
CA LYS A 178 26.98 -1.63 -22.94
C LYS A 178 26.32 -1.75 -24.32
N TYR A 179 25.84 -0.62 -24.83
CA TYR A 179 25.50 -0.38 -26.23
C TYR A 179 26.08 0.99 -26.63
N ASP A 180 26.45 1.15 -27.91
CA ASP A 180 27.24 2.30 -28.34
C ASP A 180 26.44 3.61 -28.30
N LYS A 181 26.80 4.49 -27.35
CA LYS A 181 26.21 5.82 -27.22
C LYS A 181 26.71 6.73 -28.34
N ILE A 182 25.86 7.00 -29.31
CA ILE A 182 26.01 8.18 -30.17
C ILE A 182 25.95 9.42 -29.25
N PRO A 183 26.91 10.38 -29.33
CA PRO A 183 26.95 11.50 -28.40
C PRO A 183 25.70 12.39 -28.47
N LYS A 184 25.20 12.83 -27.30
CA LYS A 184 24.20 13.91 -27.20
C LYS A 184 24.82 15.25 -27.60
N GLY A 185 24.84 15.54 -28.90
CA GLY A 185 24.98 16.90 -29.43
C GLY A 185 23.61 17.45 -29.84
N HIS A 186 23.41 18.77 -29.76
CA HIS A 186 22.24 19.41 -30.35
C HIS A 186 22.28 19.27 -31.89
N VAL A 187 21.52 18.32 -32.44
CA VAL A 187 21.32 18.22 -33.89
C VAL A 187 20.32 19.30 -34.31
N SER A 188 20.82 20.39 -34.89
CA SER A 188 19.97 21.32 -35.63
C SER A 188 19.34 20.58 -36.82
N ALA A 189 18.04 20.81 -37.05
CA ALA A 189 17.22 19.96 -37.93
C ALA A 189 17.78 19.78 -39.35
N THR A 190 18.47 18.66 -39.58
CA THR A 190 18.86 18.16 -40.90
C THR A 190 17.75 17.29 -41.49
N PRO A 191 17.42 17.40 -42.79
CA PRO A 191 16.51 16.48 -43.45
C PRO A 191 16.97 15.01 -43.33
N LEU A 192 16.01 14.08 -43.34
CA LEU A 192 16.21 12.62 -43.14
C LEU A 192 17.07 11.89 -44.20
N THR A 193 17.69 12.61 -45.13
CA THR A 193 18.45 12.06 -46.26
C THR A 193 19.73 11.36 -45.82
N GLY A 194 19.72 10.02 -45.81
CA GLY A 194 20.91 9.18 -45.61
C GLY A 194 20.70 7.95 -44.72
N HIS A 195 19.61 7.89 -43.95
CA HIS A 195 19.37 6.80 -43.00
C HIS A 195 18.64 5.62 -43.67
N ASN A 196 19.42 4.57 -43.92
CA ASN A 196 19.02 3.34 -44.61
C ASN A 196 18.80 2.19 -43.62
N ILE A 197 17.61 1.59 -43.61
CA ILE A 197 17.26 0.44 -42.76
C ILE A 197 17.80 -0.87 -43.37
N PRO A 198 18.67 -1.64 -42.70
CA PRO A 198 19.13 -2.94 -43.18
C PRO A 198 18.00 -4.00 -43.27
N ALA A 199 18.17 -4.99 -44.14
CA ALA A 199 17.34 -6.20 -44.14
C ALA A 199 17.47 -6.96 -42.80
N ASN A 200 16.40 -7.62 -42.35
CA ASN A 200 16.32 -8.34 -41.06
C ASN A 200 16.52 -7.47 -39.80
N SER A 201 16.36 -6.14 -39.89
CA SER A 201 16.43 -5.26 -38.72
C SER A 201 15.04 -4.83 -38.23
N VAL A 202 14.95 -4.63 -36.91
CA VAL A 202 13.85 -3.90 -36.25
C VAL A 202 14.44 -2.61 -35.70
N ILE A 203 13.82 -1.48 -36.01
CA ILE A 203 14.28 -0.16 -35.58
C ILE A 203 13.19 0.54 -34.79
N GLN A 204 13.57 1.13 -33.66
CA GLN A 204 12.70 1.99 -32.85
C GLN A 204 13.16 3.45 -32.90
N PHE A 205 12.18 4.34 -33.05
CA PHE A 205 12.34 5.79 -33.10
C PHE A 205 11.60 6.42 -31.92
N ARG A 206 12.25 7.36 -31.23
CA ARG A 206 11.59 8.28 -30.28
C ARG A 206 11.29 9.59 -31.01
N MET A 207 10.04 10.05 -30.95
CA MET A 207 9.60 11.30 -31.56
C MET A 207 9.00 12.25 -30.53
N THR A 208 9.49 13.49 -30.51
CA THR A 208 8.94 14.62 -29.75
C THR A 208 8.33 15.66 -30.71
N TYR A 209 7.19 16.25 -30.31
CA TYR A 209 6.41 17.14 -31.18
C TYR A 209 6.37 18.58 -30.65
N ASN A 210 7.11 19.48 -31.31
CA ASN A 210 7.39 20.83 -30.78
C ASN A 210 6.26 21.83 -31.08
N THR A 211 5.23 21.86 -30.22
CA THR A 211 4.14 22.86 -30.26
C THR A 211 4.39 24.03 -29.31
N ARG A 212 4.95 25.13 -29.83
CA ARG A 212 4.90 26.43 -29.14
C ARG A 212 3.45 26.87 -28.92
N MET A 213 3.01 26.97 -27.66
CA MET A 213 1.99 27.94 -27.30
C MET A 213 2.70 29.24 -26.89
N HIS A 214 2.62 30.26 -27.74
CA HIS A 214 2.60 31.63 -27.25
C HIS A 214 1.16 32.00 -26.96
N ASP A 215 0.98 32.96 -26.06
CA ASP A 215 -0.29 33.63 -25.73
C ASP A 215 -1.36 32.73 -25.07
N ILE A 216 -1.34 32.62 -23.74
CA ILE A 216 -2.40 33.16 -22.84
C ILE A 216 -2.12 32.76 -21.37
N PHE A 217 -1.98 33.79 -20.52
CA PHE A 217 -1.68 33.79 -19.09
C PHE A 217 -0.28 33.33 -18.65
N THR A 218 0.30 34.17 -17.79
CA THR A 218 1.55 34.02 -17.04
C THR A 218 1.24 33.48 -15.65
N GLU A 219 1.99 32.48 -15.21
CA GLU A 219 2.25 32.17 -13.80
C GLU A 219 3.47 31.25 -13.79
N GLU A 220 4.53 31.65 -13.09
CA GLU A 220 5.77 30.87 -13.00
C GLU A 220 5.76 30.04 -11.71
N PHE A 221 5.95 28.72 -11.84
CA PHE A 221 6.30 27.86 -10.71
C PHE A 221 7.66 27.22 -10.99
N TYR A 222 8.64 27.52 -10.14
CA TYR A 222 9.96 26.90 -10.19
C TYR A 222 9.91 25.52 -9.51
N VAL A 223 10.51 24.52 -10.15
CA VAL A 223 10.98 23.30 -9.49
C VAL A 223 12.39 23.04 -10.01
N GLU A 224 13.39 23.34 -9.19
CA GLU A 224 14.77 22.96 -9.49
C GLU A 224 14.99 21.48 -9.19
N VAL A 225 15.76 20.81 -10.03
CA VAL A 225 16.22 19.43 -9.82
C VAL A 225 17.74 19.46 -9.78
N PHE A 226 18.31 19.41 -8.57
CA PHE A 226 19.74 19.18 -8.40
C PHE A 226 20.10 17.79 -8.93
N GLY A 227 21.14 17.72 -9.78
CA GLY A 227 21.59 16.49 -10.41
C GLY A 227 22.95 16.03 -9.87
N ASP A 228 22.97 14.84 -9.27
CA ASP A 228 24.18 14.21 -8.74
C ASP A 228 25.33 14.10 -9.75
N LYS A 229 26.54 14.44 -9.30
CA LYS A 229 27.77 13.67 -9.55
C LYS A 229 28.72 13.75 -8.36
N GLY A 230 28.86 12.65 -7.62
CA GLY A 230 29.77 12.55 -6.48
C GLY A 230 31.26 12.52 -6.84
N GLY A 231 32.10 12.78 -5.83
CA GLY A 231 33.56 12.60 -5.86
C GLY A 231 34.00 11.32 -5.13
N TYR A 232 35.32 11.14 -5.01
CA TYR A 232 35.93 10.03 -4.26
C TYR A 232 37.26 10.51 -3.63
N GLY A 233 37.31 10.56 -2.30
CA GLY A 233 38.52 10.86 -1.51
C GLY A 233 38.98 12.33 -1.47
N SER A 234 39.69 12.78 -0.42
CA SER A 234 40.07 12.05 0.81
C SER A 234 40.70 12.96 1.88
N LEU A 235 40.66 12.53 3.14
CA LEU A 235 41.64 12.83 4.22
C LEU A 235 41.66 14.25 4.86
N ASP A 236 40.91 14.37 5.95
CA ASP A 236 41.40 14.54 7.35
C ASP A 236 42.57 15.53 7.64
N PRO A 237 42.32 16.58 8.46
CA PRO A 237 43.36 17.35 9.12
C PRO A 237 43.14 17.58 10.64
N GLU A 238 44.05 17.09 11.50
CA GLU A 238 44.17 17.60 12.89
C GLU A 238 45.58 17.48 13.50
N ILE A 239 45.89 18.42 14.41
CA ILE A 239 46.77 18.29 15.61
C ILE A 239 48.29 18.00 15.40
N SER A 240 49.25 18.63 16.12
CA SER A 240 49.29 19.88 16.92
C SER A 240 50.75 20.23 17.33
N GLN A 241 50.96 21.39 17.98
CA GLN A 241 51.83 21.69 19.17
C GLN A 241 53.20 20.97 19.38
N THR A 242 54.29 21.57 19.93
CA THR A 242 54.47 22.77 20.78
C THR A 242 55.95 23.23 20.88
N GLU A 243 56.18 24.49 21.33
CA GLU A 243 57.40 25.05 21.97
C GLU A 243 58.79 25.03 21.27
N GLY A 244 59.77 25.84 21.76
CA GLY A 244 61.19 25.52 21.47
C GLY A 244 62.34 26.45 21.88
N TRP A 245 62.30 27.76 21.55
CA TRP A 245 63.36 28.78 21.84
C TRP A 245 64.75 28.72 21.13
N TRP A 246 65.43 29.88 21.16
CA TRP A 246 66.84 30.20 20.82
C TRP A 246 67.22 30.44 19.34
N ARG A 247 68.48 30.86 19.12
CA ARG A 247 68.84 32.04 18.31
C ARG A 247 70.16 31.86 17.52
N ASP A 248 70.30 32.71 16.50
CA ASP A 248 71.54 33.22 15.88
C ASP A 248 72.41 32.31 14.97
N ASN A 249 72.48 32.76 13.71
CA ASN A 249 73.65 32.83 12.80
C ASN A 249 73.99 31.74 11.75
N PHE A 250 73.73 32.14 10.50
CA PHE A 250 74.58 32.06 9.29
C PHE A 250 74.57 30.84 8.34
N THR A 251 74.61 31.20 7.04
CA THR A 251 75.03 30.48 5.81
C THR A 251 74.15 29.37 5.20
N ASP A 252 73.58 29.75 4.05
CA ASP A 252 73.49 29.05 2.75
C ASP A 252 72.37 28.05 2.39
N GLU A 253 71.93 28.26 1.13
CA GLU A 253 71.36 27.34 0.12
C GLU A 253 70.02 26.57 0.34
N THR A 254 69.01 27.02 -0.43
CA THR A 254 67.86 26.28 -1.03
C THR A 254 66.61 25.93 -0.20
N GLY A 255 65.43 25.94 -0.87
CA GLY A 255 64.07 25.72 -0.31
C GLY A 255 63.44 27.03 0.21
N VAL A 256 62.48 27.72 -0.42
CA VAL A 256 61.18 27.37 -1.08
C VAL A 256 60.04 27.11 -0.09
N ASP A 257 59.16 28.11 0.04
CA ASP A 257 57.75 28.13 0.54
C ASP A 257 57.39 27.56 1.93
N SER A 258 56.35 28.07 2.62
CA SER A 258 55.71 29.40 2.62
C SER A 258 54.88 29.56 3.92
N SER A 259 54.40 30.78 4.23
CA SER A 259 53.54 31.03 5.39
C SER A 259 52.65 32.25 5.19
N TYR A 260 51.58 32.36 5.98
CA TYR A 260 50.41 33.27 5.87
C TYR A 260 49.40 32.90 4.78
N ASN A 261 48.28 32.29 5.21
CA ASN A 261 47.01 32.42 4.50
C ASN A 261 46.19 33.57 5.11
N ILE A 262 45.73 34.47 4.25
CA ILE A 262 44.59 35.35 4.50
C ILE A 262 43.41 34.69 3.78
N THR A 263 42.35 34.32 4.49
CA THR A 263 41.18 33.69 3.86
C THR A 263 40.43 34.72 3.02
N VAL A 264 40.49 34.57 1.69
CA VAL A 264 39.71 35.36 0.72
C VAL A 264 38.46 34.56 0.36
N VAL A 265 37.29 35.16 0.52
CA VAL A 265 36.00 34.53 0.15
C VAL A 265 35.68 34.87 -1.31
N SER A 266 36.30 34.16 -2.25
CA SER A 266 35.90 34.16 -3.66
C SER A 266 36.59 33.03 -4.46
N GLU A 267 35.86 31.99 -4.85
CA GLU A 267 36.26 31.11 -5.96
C GLU A 267 35.11 30.96 -6.96
N MET A 268 35.31 31.53 -8.16
CA MET A 268 34.66 31.04 -9.38
C MET A 268 35.58 30.02 -10.05
N VAL A 269 35.00 29.16 -10.89
CA VAL A 269 35.67 28.03 -11.55
C VAL A 269 36.96 28.43 -12.27
N ASN A 270 38.09 27.83 -11.85
CA ASN A 270 39.34 27.82 -12.63
C ASN A 270 39.28 26.73 -13.71
N LEU A 271 39.47 27.11 -14.98
CA LEU A 271 39.59 26.18 -16.11
C LEU A 271 40.94 26.36 -16.81
N THR A 272 41.80 25.33 -16.74
CA THR A 272 43.05 25.26 -17.49
C THR A 272 42.89 24.43 -18.75
N ALA A 273 43.23 25.01 -19.90
CA ALA A 273 43.34 24.30 -21.18
C ALA A 273 44.77 24.45 -21.72
N SER A 274 45.37 23.36 -22.18
CA SER A 274 46.77 23.35 -22.65
C SER A 274 46.92 22.87 -24.09
N SER A 275 47.12 23.80 -25.02
CA SER A 275 47.81 23.54 -26.29
C SER A 275 48.55 24.79 -26.74
N SER A 276 49.72 24.61 -27.35
CA SER A 276 50.63 25.71 -27.68
C SER A 276 50.25 26.39 -29.00
N TYR A 277 49.84 27.66 -28.96
CA TYR A 277 50.44 28.78 -29.72
C TYR A 277 49.58 30.06 -29.59
N GLY A 278 50.08 31.08 -28.88
CA GLY A 278 49.47 32.42 -28.79
C GLY A 278 48.39 32.55 -27.72
N ASN A 279 48.78 32.97 -26.50
CA ASN A 279 47.83 33.14 -25.40
C ASN A 279 47.13 34.52 -25.44
N ILE A 280 45.80 34.52 -25.37
CA ILE A 280 45.08 35.54 -24.59
C ILE A 280 45.05 35.03 -23.15
N SER A 281 45.76 35.70 -22.24
CA SER A 281 45.82 35.31 -20.81
C SER A 281 45.07 36.31 -19.93
N SER A 282 43.77 36.10 -19.76
CA SER A 282 42.89 36.91 -18.89
C SER A 282 42.56 36.17 -17.58
N ASN A 283 43.54 36.04 -16.68
CA ASN A 283 43.35 35.49 -15.34
C ASN A 283 42.70 36.50 -14.38
N SER A 284 41.57 37.11 -14.75
CA SER A 284 40.65 37.85 -13.87
C SER A 284 39.48 38.47 -14.66
N ILE A 285 38.26 38.09 -14.27
CA ILE A 285 37.15 39.05 -14.16
C ILE A 285 36.93 39.22 -12.66
N SER A 286 37.37 40.34 -12.10
CA SER A 286 37.38 40.58 -10.65
C SER A 286 36.42 41.69 -10.26
N PRO A 287 35.16 41.38 -9.89
CA PRO A 287 34.36 42.31 -9.11
C PRO A 287 35.02 42.46 -7.73
N THR A 288 35.78 43.52 -7.56
CA THR A 288 36.13 43.99 -6.21
C THR A 288 34.86 44.58 -5.56
N ALA A 289 34.76 44.52 -4.24
CA ALA A 289 33.53 44.80 -3.47
C ALA A 289 33.06 46.28 -3.45
N SER A 290 33.34 47.04 -4.52
CA SER A 290 32.89 48.42 -4.75
C SER A 290 32.29 48.67 -6.14
N PHE A 291 32.10 47.63 -6.95
CA PHE A 291 31.41 47.70 -8.23
C PHE A 291 30.29 46.64 -8.28
N ALA A 292 29.13 47.03 -8.82
CA ALA A 292 28.00 46.12 -8.94
C ALA A 292 28.22 45.08 -10.05
N TRP A 293 27.43 44.00 -10.02
CA TRP A 293 27.39 42.93 -11.02
C TRP A 293 27.13 43.44 -12.45
N ASP A 294 26.68 44.67 -12.57
CA ASP A 294 26.18 45.30 -13.78
C ASP A 294 27.25 45.96 -14.65
N THR A 295 28.54 45.96 -14.31
CA THR A 295 29.53 46.75 -15.05
C THR A 295 30.60 45.87 -15.71
N PHE A 296 30.59 45.81 -17.04
CA PHE A 296 31.51 45.04 -17.86
C PHE A 296 32.78 45.83 -18.23
N TYR A 297 33.94 45.21 -18.02
CA TYR A 297 35.25 45.74 -18.42
C TYR A 297 35.99 44.75 -19.32
N ALA A 298 36.67 45.25 -20.35
CA ALA A 298 37.75 44.52 -21.03
C ALA A 298 39.10 44.89 -20.39
N ASN A 299 39.97 43.90 -20.20
CA ASN A 299 41.32 44.10 -19.68
C ASN A 299 42.33 43.96 -20.83
N ASP A 300 42.71 45.08 -21.44
CA ASP A 300 43.54 45.12 -22.66
C ASP A 300 45.04 44.86 -22.39
N SER A 301 45.33 43.70 -21.80
CA SER A 301 46.70 43.19 -21.61
C SER A 301 47.22 42.38 -22.80
N VAL A 302 46.51 42.39 -23.94
CA VAL A 302 46.92 41.70 -25.18
C VAL A 302 47.44 42.74 -26.16
N SER A 303 48.72 42.67 -26.52
CA SER A 303 49.30 43.59 -27.51
C SER A 303 48.83 43.25 -28.94
N ALA A 304 47.60 43.66 -29.27
CA ALA A 304 47.03 43.49 -30.60
C ALA A 304 47.87 44.22 -31.66
N ALA A 305 47.98 43.62 -32.85
CA ALA A 305 48.64 44.28 -33.97
C ALA A 305 47.82 45.47 -34.47
N GLN A 306 48.49 46.57 -34.88
CA GLN A 306 47.84 47.79 -35.35
C GLN A 306 46.81 47.51 -36.46
N GLY A 307 45.55 47.90 -36.22
CA GLY A 307 44.45 47.74 -37.19
C GLY A 307 43.54 46.53 -36.95
N THR A 308 43.49 46.02 -35.72
CA THR A 308 42.44 45.11 -35.24
C THR A 308 41.35 45.92 -34.57
N ASN A 309 40.06 45.60 -34.82
CA ASN A 309 38.92 46.14 -34.09
C ASN A 309 38.14 45.00 -33.44
N ILE A 310 37.76 45.15 -32.18
CA ILE A 310 36.97 44.20 -31.39
C ILE A 310 35.55 44.74 -31.20
N THR A 311 34.55 43.87 -31.27
CA THR A 311 33.18 44.21 -30.87
C THR A 311 32.62 43.10 -29.98
N TYR A 312 32.18 43.47 -28.80
CA TYR A 312 31.59 42.54 -27.83
C TYR A 312 30.08 42.53 -27.97
N LYS A 313 29.47 41.37 -27.79
CA LYS A 313 28.03 41.19 -27.62
C LYS A 313 27.76 40.48 -26.31
N ILE A 314 26.70 40.92 -25.64
CA ILE A 314 26.09 40.17 -24.55
C ILE A 314 24.83 39.51 -25.09
N LEU A 315 24.76 38.20 -24.92
CA LEU A 315 23.69 37.34 -25.37
C LEU A 315 22.96 36.76 -24.15
N ASN A 316 21.66 36.50 -24.26
CA ASN A 316 20.96 35.64 -23.30
C ASN A 316 21.50 34.20 -23.49
N ALA A 317 21.98 33.56 -22.42
CA ALA A 317 22.61 32.25 -22.55
C ALA A 317 21.64 31.16 -23.03
N SER A 318 20.34 31.31 -22.76
CA SER A 318 19.29 30.32 -23.06
C SER A 318 18.89 30.24 -24.54
N ASP A 319 18.87 31.38 -25.27
CA ASP A 319 18.40 31.44 -26.67
C ASP A 319 19.38 32.12 -27.65
N ASN A 320 20.50 32.65 -27.15
CA ASN A 320 21.50 33.43 -27.88
C ASN A 320 20.97 34.73 -28.53
N SER A 321 19.82 35.25 -28.09
CA SER A 321 19.36 36.58 -28.48
C SER A 321 20.35 37.64 -28.01
N THR A 322 20.66 38.63 -28.87
CA THR A 322 21.57 39.73 -28.50
C THR A 322 20.85 40.72 -27.59
N LEU A 323 21.23 40.73 -26.31
CA LEU A 323 20.73 41.66 -25.29
C LEU A 323 21.31 43.07 -25.51
N CYS A 324 22.62 43.16 -25.76
CA CYS A 324 23.31 44.40 -26.06
C CYS A 324 24.63 44.16 -26.82
N SER A 325 25.25 45.24 -27.31
CA SER A 325 26.54 45.21 -28.01
C SER A 325 27.38 46.40 -27.55
N ILE A 326 28.66 46.15 -27.30
CA ILE A 326 29.58 47.05 -26.60
C ILE A 326 30.82 47.25 -27.48
N THR A 327 31.23 48.50 -27.69
CA THR A 327 32.45 48.85 -28.46
C THR A 327 33.70 48.81 -27.57
N GLU A 328 34.89 48.70 -28.17
CA GLU A 328 36.21 48.80 -27.49
C GLU A 328 36.24 49.95 -26.46
N ASP A 329 36.04 51.21 -26.90
CA ASP A 329 36.01 52.40 -26.05
C ASP A 329 35.08 52.30 -24.81
N GLN A 330 34.00 51.50 -24.90
CA GLN A 330 33.02 51.31 -23.83
C GLN A 330 33.45 50.20 -22.86
N ALA A 331 34.10 49.14 -23.36
CA ALA A 331 34.63 48.07 -22.55
C ALA A 331 35.87 48.52 -21.75
N ASP A 332 36.70 49.40 -22.32
CA ASP A 332 37.87 49.98 -21.65
C ASP A 332 37.49 50.93 -20.50
N THR A 333 36.33 51.60 -20.61
CA THR A 333 35.87 52.60 -19.63
C THR A 333 34.89 52.06 -18.60
N GLY A 334 34.36 50.84 -18.80
CA GLY A 334 33.35 50.22 -17.95
C GLY A 334 31.93 50.49 -18.45
N TYR A 335 31.32 49.49 -19.07
CA TYR A 335 29.98 49.61 -19.64
C TYR A 335 28.93 48.99 -18.71
N ASN A 336 27.88 49.74 -18.37
CA ASN A 336 26.82 49.24 -17.49
C ASN A 336 25.77 48.43 -18.28
N ILE A 337 25.72 47.13 -18.00
CA ILE A 337 24.91 46.10 -18.64
C ILE A 337 23.58 45.82 -17.92
N SER A 338 23.30 46.36 -16.72
CA SER A 338 22.02 46.13 -16.02
C SER A 338 20.82 46.45 -16.91
N THR A 339 20.96 47.51 -17.71
CA THR A 339 19.94 48.02 -18.64
C THR A 339 19.61 47.07 -19.81
N CYS A 340 20.40 46.02 -20.03
CA CYS A 340 20.16 44.99 -21.04
C CYS A 340 20.21 43.54 -20.52
N ALA A 341 20.88 43.27 -19.39
CA ALA A 341 21.10 41.92 -18.85
C ALA A 341 20.19 41.54 -17.68
N SER A 342 19.50 42.50 -17.05
CA SER A 342 18.65 42.27 -15.86
C SER A 342 17.49 41.28 -16.06
N SER A 343 17.08 41.01 -17.30
CA SER A 343 16.02 40.05 -17.65
C SER A 343 16.51 38.63 -17.97
N ALA A 344 17.82 38.35 -17.81
CA ALA A 344 18.39 37.03 -18.05
C ALA A 344 18.90 36.40 -16.74
N SER A 345 18.69 35.10 -16.56
CA SER A 345 19.27 34.33 -15.43
C SER A 345 20.74 33.95 -15.63
N SER A 346 21.23 34.03 -16.87
CA SER A 346 22.64 33.87 -17.23
C SER A 346 22.90 34.47 -18.62
N ILE A 347 24.13 34.92 -18.86
CA ILE A 347 24.53 35.58 -20.09
C ILE A 347 25.71 34.88 -20.76
N ARG A 348 25.83 35.09 -22.07
CA ARG A 348 27.01 34.76 -22.85
C ARG A 348 27.71 36.01 -23.35
N LEU A 349 29.03 36.03 -23.23
CA LEU A 349 29.90 37.06 -23.79
C LEU A 349 30.53 36.54 -25.09
N PHE A 350 30.21 37.20 -26.19
CA PHE A 350 30.65 36.87 -27.54
C PHE A 350 31.54 37.99 -28.07
N ALA A 351 32.84 37.73 -28.21
CA ALA A 351 33.79 38.68 -28.78
C ALA A 351 34.01 38.37 -30.27
N ASN A 352 33.84 39.37 -31.14
CA ASN A 352 34.13 39.27 -32.58
C ASN A 352 35.31 40.16 -32.94
N LEU A 353 36.46 39.54 -33.24
CA LEU A 353 37.67 40.23 -33.69
C LEU A 353 37.64 40.40 -35.21
N THR A 354 37.86 41.62 -35.68
CA THR A 354 37.99 41.91 -37.12
C THR A 354 39.34 42.53 -37.42
N THR A 355 40.07 41.93 -38.36
CA THR A 355 41.39 42.38 -38.81
C THR A 355 41.40 42.54 -40.33
N THR A 356 42.30 43.40 -40.82
CA THR A 356 42.55 43.59 -42.25
C THR A 356 43.66 42.69 -42.80
N ASP A 357 44.35 41.92 -41.95
CA ASP A 357 45.36 40.96 -42.35
C ASP A 357 44.72 39.61 -42.76
N THR A 358 44.81 39.26 -44.04
CA THR A 358 44.25 38.03 -44.61
C THR A 358 45.00 36.75 -44.23
N SER A 359 46.04 36.82 -43.39
CA SER A 359 46.76 35.66 -42.87
C SER A 359 46.24 35.14 -41.52
N TYR A 360 45.32 35.86 -40.88
CA TYR A 360 44.68 35.45 -39.62
C TYR A 360 43.20 35.07 -39.82
N THR A 361 42.80 33.94 -39.27
CA THR A 361 41.39 33.60 -39.04
C THR A 361 40.94 34.18 -37.69
N PRO A 362 39.81 34.89 -37.61
CA PRO A 362 39.25 35.30 -36.32
C PRO A 362 38.97 34.09 -35.43
N GLU A 363 39.49 34.13 -34.20
CA GLU A 363 39.10 33.19 -33.15
C GLU A 363 37.85 33.70 -32.45
N LEU A 364 36.96 32.77 -32.11
CA LEU A 364 35.73 33.02 -31.37
C LEU A 364 35.95 32.66 -29.91
N TYR A 365 35.70 33.62 -29.03
CA TYR A 365 35.70 33.44 -27.60
C TYR A 365 34.24 33.53 -27.11
N ASP A 366 33.76 32.44 -26.50
CA ASP A 366 32.42 32.30 -25.92
C ASP A 366 32.57 31.98 -24.43
N TRP A 367 32.09 32.88 -23.56
CA TRP A 367 32.12 32.72 -22.11
C TRP A 367 30.70 32.69 -21.55
N ASN A 368 30.32 31.58 -20.92
CA ASN A 368 29.11 31.51 -20.08
C ASN A 368 29.39 32.20 -18.74
N VAL A 369 28.53 33.15 -18.35
CA VAL A 369 28.52 33.74 -17.01
C VAL A 369 27.15 33.52 -16.39
N SER A 370 27.13 32.82 -15.27
CA SER A 370 25.94 32.51 -14.47
C SER A 370 26.17 32.96 -13.02
N TRP A 371 25.13 33.49 -12.40
CA TRP A 371 25.11 33.87 -10.99
C TRP A 371 24.03 33.07 -10.26
N SER A 372 24.28 32.70 -9.01
CA SER A 372 23.24 32.15 -8.12
C SER A 372 22.27 33.27 -7.73
N LYS A 373 20.98 32.93 -7.61
CA LYS A 373 19.97 33.78 -6.96
C LYS A 373 20.00 33.65 -5.43
N GLU A 374 21.11 33.17 -4.86
CA GLU A 374 21.23 32.83 -3.44
C GLU A 374 22.20 33.75 -2.71
N ILE A 375 21.77 34.23 -1.54
CA ILE A 375 22.57 35.01 -0.60
C ILE A 375 22.64 34.24 0.72
N TYR A 376 23.82 33.71 1.06
CA TYR A 376 24.01 32.98 2.31
C TYR A 376 24.13 33.94 3.51
N ILE A 377 23.40 33.65 4.58
CA ILE A 377 23.39 34.42 5.83
C ILE A 377 23.68 33.53 7.05
N SER A 378 24.29 34.11 8.08
CA SER A 378 24.72 33.44 9.32
C SER A 378 24.43 34.27 10.59
N GLY A 379 23.57 35.29 10.47
CA GLY A 379 23.28 36.25 11.52
C GLY A 379 22.09 37.14 11.17
N CYS A 380 21.60 37.89 12.15
CA CYS A 380 20.50 38.85 11.96
C CYS A 380 20.80 39.83 10.83
N SER A 381 19.87 39.96 9.88
CA SER A 381 20.10 40.51 8.55
C SER A 381 18.89 41.30 8.05
N VAL A 382 19.13 42.28 7.18
CA VAL A 382 18.09 42.93 6.37
C VAL A 382 18.12 42.30 4.99
N LEU A 383 16.96 41.88 4.50
CA LEU A 383 16.76 41.27 3.20
C LEU A 383 16.13 42.35 2.30
N ASP A 384 16.95 42.91 1.43
CA ASP A 384 16.72 44.17 0.69
C ASP A 384 16.84 44.04 -0.84
N GLN A 385 17.06 42.82 -1.35
CA GLN A 385 17.18 42.53 -2.78
C GLN A 385 15.99 41.73 -3.29
N GLU A 386 15.24 42.34 -4.22
CA GLU A 386 14.03 41.80 -4.83
C GLU A 386 14.35 40.62 -5.77
N GLY A 387 13.54 39.56 -5.70
CA GLY A 387 13.71 38.36 -6.55
C GLY A 387 14.84 37.40 -6.17
N MET A 388 15.36 37.52 -4.94
CA MET A 388 16.48 36.73 -4.38
C MET A 388 16.04 35.75 -3.28
N THR A 389 16.76 34.63 -3.19
CA THR A 389 16.67 33.66 -2.09
C THR A 389 17.78 33.95 -1.08
N TYR A 390 17.43 34.05 0.20
CA TYR A 390 18.36 34.14 1.31
C TYR A 390 18.36 32.81 2.06
N VAL A 391 19.54 32.21 2.20
CA VAL A 391 19.71 30.85 2.76
C VAL A 391 20.49 30.93 4.06
N MET A 392 19.94 30.43 5.17
CA MET A 392 20.68 30.35 6.42
C MET A 392 21.74 29.24 6.38
N THR A 393 22.87 29.50 7.04
CA THR A 393 24.04 28.60 7.09
C THR A 393 24.48 28.26 8.51
N SER A 394 23.83 28.82 9.52
CA SER A 394 24.07 28.56 10.93
C SER A 394 22.89 29.04 11.78
N ASP A 395 22.71 28.42 12.94
CA ASP A 395 21.77 28.91 13.96
C ASP A 395 22.17 30.31 14.45
N ILE A 396 21.18 31.18 14.56
CA ILE A 396 21.28 32.43 15.30
C ILE A 396 20.82 32.12 16.72
N THR A 397 21.73 32.14 17.68
CA THR A 397 21.48 31.77 19.09
C THR A 397 21.52 33.00 20.00
N ASN A 398 20.54 33.11 20.90
CA ASN A 398 20.42 34.12 21.96
C ASN A 398 20.57 35.58 21.48
N SER A 399 19.84 35.95 20.42
CA SER A 399 19.95 37.28 19.81
C SER A 399 19.40 38.37 20.71
N GLY A 400 20.23 39.37 21.00
CA GLY A 400 19.83 40.60 21.70
C GLY A 400 19.36 41.74 20.80
N ALA A 401 19.11 41.47 19.52
CA ALA A 401 18.55 42.46 18.59
C ALA A 401 17.04 42.62 18.82
N SER A 402 16.52 43.85 18.75
CA SER A 402 15.06 44.08 18.81
C SER A 402 14.32 43.49 17.61
N LEU A 403 14.99 43.42 16.46
CA LEU A 403 14.50 42.73 15.26
C LEU A 403 15.68 41.96 14.64
N CYS A 404 15.53 40.67 14.36
CA CYS A 404 16.61 39.87 13.78
C CYS A 404 16.59 39.81 12.25
N ILE A 405 15.50 39.35 11.62
CA ILE A 405 15.37 39.22 10.17
C ILE A 405 14.32 40.21 9.67
N ASN A 406 14.74 41.20 8.87
CA ASN A 406 13.84 42.20 8.30
C ASN A 406 13.70 41.99 6.79
N ILE A 407 12.54 41.54 6.33
CA ILE A 407 12.24 41.32 4.91
C ILE A 407 11.66 42.61 4.31
N SER A 408 12.56 43.49 3.87
CA SER A 408 12.26 44.84 3.41
C SER A 408 11.93 44.93 1.91
N ALA A 409 12.48 44.02 1.08
CA ALA A 409 12.15 43.89 -0.33
C ALA A 409 10.99 42.91 -0.59
N ASN A 410 10.37 43.03 -1.77
CA ASN A 410 9.36 42.09 -2.27
C ASN A 410 10.04 40.92 -3.01
N ASP A 411 9.28 39.89 -3.37
CA ASP A 411 9.73 38.69 -4.10
C ASP A 411 10.97 38.02 -3.47
N VAL A 412 11.07 38.09 -2.14
CA VAL A 412 12.14 37.50 -1.33
C VAL A 412 11.74 36.12 -0.85
N THR A 413 12.60 35.13 -1.04
CA THR A 413 12.51 33.85 -0.31
C THR A 413 13.52 33.84 0.83
N LEU A 414 13.08 33.53 2.05
CA LEU A 414 13.95 33.13 3.16
C LEU A 414 13.83 31.61 3.34
N ASP A 415 14.95 30.90 3.17
CA ASP A 415 15.06 29.48 3.51
C ASP A 415 16.02 29.31 4.69
N CYS A 416 15.47 28.93 5.84
CA CYS A 416 16.27 28.75 7.04
C CYS A 416 16.96 27.37 7.10
N GLN A 417 16.71 26.44 6.18
CA GLN A 417 17.32 25.10 6.14
C GLN A 417 17.21 24.26 7.45
N GLY A 418 16.25 24.59 8.32
CA GLY A 418 16.08 23.99 9.65
C GLY A 418 16.71 24.77 10.81
N HIS A 419 17.43 25.86 10.54
CA HIS A 419 18.17 26.63 11.54
C HIS A 419 17.30 27.43 12.52
N LYS A 420 17.84 27.65 13.72
CA LYS A 420 17.24 28.46 14.79
C LYS A 420 17.39 29.96 14.52
N ILE A 421 16.32 30.73 14.74
CA ILE A 421 16.29 32.18 14.89
C ILE A 421 15.83 32.47 16.33
N ASP A 422 16.80 32.62 17.21
CA ASP A 422 16.65 32.62 18.66
C ASP A 422 16.64 34.04 19.24
N GLY A 423 15.61 34.38 20.00
CA GLY A 423 15.56 35.59 20.82
C GLY A 423 16.39 35.44 22.10
N ASN A 424 16.15 36.30 23.10
CA ASN A 424 16.90 36.26 24.37
C ASN A 424 16.02 36.33 25.62
N ASP A 425 14.71 36.02 25.51
CA ASP A 425 13.68 36.10 26.56
C ASP A 425 13.47 37.47 27.24
N ILE A 426 14.25 38.51 26.93
CA ILE A 426 14.35 39.72 27.77
C ILE A 426 14.21 41.05 27.00
N THR A 427 14.85 41.19 25.84
CA THR A 427 14.95 42.46 25.08
C THR A 427 14.79 42.32 23.57
N ALA A 428 14.45 41.12 23.10
CA ALA A 428 14.41 40.77 21.69
C ALA A 428 12.95 40.74 21.22
N ASP A 429 12.48 41.84 20.60
CA ASP A 429 11.05 42.03 20.33
C ASP A 429 10.53 41.10 19.23
N GLU A 430 11.23 41.01 18.09
CA GLU A 430 10.73 40.38 16.86
C GLU A 430 11.76 39.47 16.15
N GLY A 431 11.38 38.23 15.85
CA GLY A 431 12.24 37.27 15.15
C GLY A 431 12.36 37.57 13.65
N ILE A 432 11.24 37.44 12.92
CA ILE A 432 11.14 37.77 11.49
C ILE A 432 10.03 38.80 11.28
N GLN A 433 10.36 39.96 10.69
CA GLN A 433 9.40 41.00 10.31
C GLN A 433 9.29 41.12 8.80
N VAL A 434 8.04 41.18 8.30
CA VAL A 434 7.70 41.61 6.95
C VAL A 434 6.72 42.77 7.05
N TYR A 435 7.24 44.00 7.03
CA TYR A 435 6.46 45.22 7.23
C TYR A 435 6.37 46.03 5.92
N ARG A 436 5.19 46.58 5.62
CA ARG A 436 4.97 47.58 4.56
C ARG A 436 4.18 48.77 5.11
N THR A 437 4.37 49.95 4.51
CA THR A 437 3.64 51.17 4.90
C THR A 437 2.22 51.26 4.31
N SER A 438 1.81 50.27 3.53
CA SER A 438 0.53 50.18 2.82
C SER A 438 0.40 48.78 2.22
N SER A 439 -0.82 48.20 2.23
CA SER A 439 -1.07 46.84 1.75
C SER A 439 -0.50 46.63 0.35
N THR A 440 0.41 45.67 0.23
CA THR A 440 1.22 45.41 -0.98
C THR A 440 1.31 43.90 -1.21
N ASP A 441 1.15 43.46 -2.46
CA ASP A 441 1.49 42.10 -2.86
C ASP A 441 3.01 41.93 -2.75
N ALA A 442 3.45 41.18 -1.73
CA ALA A 442 4.86 41.19 -1.31
C ALA A 442 5.68 40.03 -1.90
N GLY A 443 5.04 38.96 -2.36
CA GLY A 443 5.71 37.78 -2.94
C GLY A 443 6.64 37.04 -1.97
N VAL A 444 6.56 37.32 -0.68
CA VAL A 444 7.52 36.82 0.33
C VAL A 444 7.23 35.36 0.65
N THR A 445 8.27 34.53 0.57
CA THR A 445 8.24 33.14 1.04
C THR A 445 9.15 32.97 2.26
N ILE A 446 8.66 32.34 3.33
CA ILE A 446 9.45 31.98 4.53
C ILE A 446 9.34 30.47 4.73
N LYS A 447 10.46 29.74 4.71
CA LYS A 447 10.46 28.27 4.82
C LYS A 447 11.55 27.68 5.70
N ASN A 448 11.24 26.52 6.30
CA ASN A 448 12.16 25.69 7.07
C ASN A 448 12.76 26.35 8.33
N CYS A 449 12.06 27.30 8.96
CA CYS A 449 12.58 28.12 10.06
C CYS A 449 12.15 27.63 11.45
N VAL A 450 13.05 27.70 12.44
CA VAL A 450 12.71 27.48 13.86
C VAL A 450 12.88 28.80 14.62
N VAL A 451 11.78 29.46 15.00
CA VAL A 451 11.78 30.83 15.56
C VAL A 451 11.25 30.81 16.99
N THR A 452 12.05 31.25 17.97
CA THR A 452 11.68 31.03 19.38
C THR A 452 12.39 31.98 20.34
N ASP A 453 11.90 32.05 21.58
CA ASP A 453 12.48 32.82 22.69
C ASP A 453 12.43 34.37 22.47
N TRP A 454 11.47 34.85 21.66
CA TRP A 454 11.17 36.27 21.38
C TRP A 454 10.07 36.85 22.31
N THR A 455 10.13 38.16 22.59
CA THR A 455 9.27 38.79 23.60
C THR A 455 7.92 39.29 23.06
N LEU A 456 7.83 39.77 21.81
CA LEU A 456 6.58 40.23 21.19
C LEU A 456 6.09 39.30 20.08
N TYR A 457 6.89 39.07 19.03
CA TYR A 457 6.47 38.28 17.87
C TYR A 457 7.57 37.32 17.39
N GLY A 458 7.21 36.05 17.17
CA GLY A 458 8.06 35.13 16.42
C GLY A 458 8.16 35.58 14.96
N ILE A 459 7.02 35.63 14.27
CA ILE A 459 6.89 36.17 12.91
C ILE A 459 5.79 37.24 12.87
N TYR A 460 6.10 38.41 12.31
CA TYR A 460 5.20 39.54 12.16
C TYR A 460 5.02 39.93 10.69
N LEU A 461 3.78 39.84 10.20
CA LEU A 461 3.32 40.28 8.89
C LEU A 461 2.44 41.53 9.05
N TYR A 462 2.82 42.64 8.41
CA TYR A 462 2.06 43.89 8.43
C TYR A 462 1.90 44.49 7.03
N ASN A 463 0.65 44.63 6.57
CA ASN A 463 0.31 45.15 5.24
C ASN A 463 0.94 44.34 4.07
N VAL A 464 1.03 43.01 4.19
CA VAL A 464 1.63 42.14 3.16
C VAL A 464 0.68 41.05 2.67
N ASN A 465 0.34 41.12 1.39
CA ASN A 465 -0.52 40.14 0.73
C ASN A 465 0.32 39.09 -0.01
N HIS A 466 -0.30 37.93 -0.28
CA HIS A 466 0.31 36.82 -1.03
C HIS A 466 1.63 36.32 -0.42
N THR A 467 1.69 36.26 0.92
CA THR A 467 2.82 35.66 1.66
C THR A 467 2.68 34.13 1.72
N ASN A 468 3.77 33.39 1.55
CA ASN A 468 3.81 31.93 1.63
C ASN A 468 4.71 31.49 2.81
N ILE A 469 4.17 30.76 3.79
CA ILE A 469 4.95 30.24 4.92
C ILE A 469 4.80 28.72 5.00
N THR A 470 5.92 27.99 4.99
CA THR A 470 5.89 26.52 4.99
C THR A 470 7.01 25.85 5.80
N GLY A 471 6.67 24.82 6.58
CA GLY A 471 7.66 24.07 7.37
C GLY A 471 8.30 24.90 8.48
N VAL A 472 7.53 25.76 9.15
CA VAL A 472 8.03 26.68 10.20
C VAL A 472 7.56 26.24 11.57
N ASN A 473 8.46 26.26 12.57
CA ASN A 473 8.15 26.04 13.97
C ASN A 473 8.38 27.33 14.76
N SER A 474 7.35 27.83 15.45
CA SER A 474 7.40 29.02 16.29
C SER A 474 7.02 28.68 17.74
N SER A 475 7.94 28.86 18.69
CA SER A 475 7.72 28.35 20.05
C SER A 475 8.24 29.24 21.18
N SER A 476 7.76 29.02 22.41
CA SER A 476 8.29 29.63 23.64
C SER A 476 8.37 31.17 23.66
N ASN A 477 7.63 31.86 22.79
CA ASN A 477 7.64 33.32 22.75
C ASN A 477 6.81 33.87 23.94
N LEU A 478 7.43 33.87 25.13
CA LEU A 478 6.75 33.86 26.44
C LEU A 478 6.07 35.17 26.86
N GLY A 479 6.20 36.24 26.07
CA GLY A 479 5.38 37.45 26.16
C GLY A 479 4.41 37.65 24.98
N GLY A 480 4.50 36.79 23.95
CA GLY A 480 4.24 37.18 22.57
C GLY A 480 3.38 36.23 21.74
N ARG A 481 3.21 36.59 20.46
CA ARG A 481 2.45 35.85 19.44
C ARG A 481 3.42 35.07 18.56
N ALA A 482 3.16 33.79 18.29
CA ALA A 482 4.02 33.00 17.41
C ALA A 482 3.96 33.52 15.97
N PHE A 483 2.74 33.80 15.49
CA PHE A 483 2.42 34.49 14.23
C PHE A 483 1.49 35.67 14.51
N ASN A 484 1.89 36.85 14.04
CA ASN A 484 1.13 38.09 14.11
C ASN A 484 0.82 38.58 12.69
N ILE A 485 -0.43 38.52 12.26
CA ILE A 485 -0.87 38.74 10.87
C ILE A 485 -1.89 39.88 10.86
N ILE A 486 -1.51 41.05 10.34
CA ILE A 486 -2.32 42.27 10.39
C ILE A 486 -2.32 42.97 9.02
N ASP A 487 -3.48 43.44 8.55
CA ASP A 487 -3.67 44.05 7.21
C ASP A 487 -3.16 43.15 6.05
N SER A 488 -3.09 41.82 6.25
CA SER A 488 -2.28 40.89 5.44
C SER A 488 -3.14 39.73 4.94
N SER A 489 -3.42 39.73 3.63
CA SER A 489 -4.47 38.90 3.01
C SER A 489 -3.93 37.95 1.94
N LEU A 490 -4.71 36.93 1.58
CA LEU A 490 -4.39 35.96 0.50
C LEU A 490 -3.07 35.19 0.74
N GLY A 491 -2.64 35.07 1.99
CA GLY A 491 -1.48 34.28 2.38
C GLY A 491 -1.77 32.78 2.51
N THR A 492 -0.73 31.97 2.29
CA THR A 492 -0.76 30.51 2.43
C THR A 492 0.19 30.08 3.55
N PHE A 493 -0.31 29.27 4.46
CA PHE A 493 0.38 28.81 5.66
C PHE A 493 0.25 27.29 5.73
N THR A 494 1.35 26.53 5.61
CA THR A 494 1.29 25.07 5.47
C THR A 494 2.37 24.36 6.31
N ASN A 495 2.03 23.28 7.01
CA ASN A 495 2.97 22.53 7.86
C ASN A 495 3.66 23.47 8.87
N ILE A 496 2.87 24.09 9.74
CA ILE A 496 3.35 25.09 10.71
C ILE A 496 3.07 24.63 12.13
N THR A 497 4.08 24.74 12.99
CA THR A 497 3.98 24.48 14.44
C THR A 497 4.05 25.80 15.22
N ALA A 498 3.16 25.98 16.20
CA ALA A 498 3.01 27.16 17.04
C ALA A 498 2.75 26.75 18.50
N ILE A 499 3.80 26.50 19.29
CA ILE A 499 3.69 25.83 20.61
C ILE A 499 4.20 26.68 21.78
N SER A 500 3.43 26.72 22.88
CA SER A 500 3.81 27.39 24.15
C SER A 500 4.03 28.91 24.05
N ASN A 501 3.21 29.61 23.27
CA ASN A 501 3.21 31.07 23.12
C ASN A 501 2.00 31.70 23.85
N SER A 502 1.90 33.04 23.92
CA SER A 502 0.67 33.68 24.40
C SER A 502 -0.50 33.43 23.43
N ILE A 503 -0.25 33.59 22.14
CA ILE A 503 -1.16 33.24 21.05
C ILE A 503 -0.35 32.52 19.97
N GLY A 504 -0.87 31.42 19.42
CA GLY A 504 -0.26 30.74 18.28
C GLY A 504 -0.36 31.60 17.02
N PHE A 505 -1.59 31.77 16.51
CA PHE A 505 -1.90 32.63 15.39
C PHE A 505 -2.85 33.76 15.80
N TYR A 506 -2.47 34.99 15.48
CA TYR A 506 -3.31 36.18 15.63
C TYR A 506 -3.53 36.80 14.25
N VAL A 507 -4.80 36.99 13.88
CA VAL A 507 -5.24 37.43 12.54
C VAL A 507 -6.20 38.61 12.72
N GLU A 508 -5.81 39.80 12.26
CA GLU A 508 -6.53 41.08 12.41
C GLU A 508 -6.60 41.84 11.07
N ASP A 509 -7.78 42.37 10.70
CA ASP A 509 -8.02 43.06 9.41
C ASP A 509 -7.48 42.27 8.18
N SER A 510 -7.53 40.94 8.23
CA SER A 510 -6.78 40.05 7.34
C SER A 510 -7.69 38.99 6.73
N PHE A 511 -7.71 38.91 5.40
CA PHE A 511 -8.78 38.24 4.65
C PHE A 511 -8.28 37.12 3.74
N SER A 512 -9.12 36.10 3.56
CA SER A 512 -8.90 35.03 2.56
C SER A 512 -7.56 34.31 2.66
N ASN A 513 -6.97 34.21 3.85
CA ASN A 513 -5.76 33.41 4.12
C ASN A 513 -6.12 31.92 4.25
N SER A 514 -5.23 31.03 3.81
CA SER A 514 -5.38 29.57 3.99
C SER A 514 -4.34 29.01 4.94
N PHE A 515 -4.80 28.36 5.99
CA PHE A 515 -4.01 27.66 7.00
C PHE A 515 -4.27 26.15 6.89
N THR A 516 -3.22 25.37 6.67
CA THR A 516 -3.30 23.92 6.42
C THR A 516 -2.17 23.18 7.15
N ASP A 517 -2.43 21.98 7.68
CA ASP A 517 -1.45 21.17 8.41
C ASP A 517 -0.81 21.94 9.59
N ILE A 518 -1.66 22.51 10.46
CA ILE A 518 -1.24 23.43 11.53
C ILE A 518 -1.25 22.73 12.88
N THR A 519 -0.19 22.87 13.68
CA THR A 519 -0.20 22.48 15.09
C THR A 519 -0.09 23.73 15.97
N SER A 520 -1.16 24.10 16.70
CA SER A 520 -1.17 25.27 17.59
C SER A 520 -1.58 24.86 19.00
N ASN A 521 -0.60 24.39 19.78
CA ASN A 521 -0.82 23.71 21.07
C ASN A 521 -0.24 24.48 22.26
N SER A 522 -0.88 24.33 23.42
CA SER A 522 -0.40 24.87 24.71
C SER A 522 -0.21 26.40 24.77
N ASN A 523 -0.93 27.14 23.92
CA ASN A 523 -0.97 28.61 23.93
C ASN A 523 -2.15 29.12 24.80
N SER A 524 -2.33 30.44 25.00
CA SER A 524 -3.64 30.90 25.53
C SER A 524 -4.73 30.84 24.45
N LYS A 525 -4.39 31.15 23.19
CA LYS A 525 -5.27 30.92 22.04
C LYS A 525 -4.49 30.19 20.95
N GLY A 526 -5.04 29.10 20.41
CA GLY A 526 -4.47 28.42 19.23
C GLY A 526 -4.56 29.33 18.00
N PHE A 527 -5.78 29.82 17.73
CA PHE A 527 -6.09 30.91 16.80
C PHE A 527 -6.91 32.01 17.49
N TYR A 528 -6.65 33.27 17.14
CA TYR A 528 -7.46 34.43 17.47
C TYR A 528 -7.72 35.24 16.19
N ILE A 529 -8.99 35.40 15.81
CA ILE A 529 -9.44 35.96 14.53
C ILE A 529 -10.35 37.18 14.81
N SER A 530 -9.94 38.36 14.35
CA SER A 530 -10.57 39.66 14.65
C SER A 530 -10.78 40.47 13.38
N ASP A 531 -12.00 40.93 13.12
CA ASP A 531 -12.40 41.66 11.90
C ASP A 531 -11.89 41.01 10.59
N SER A 532 -11.75 39.68 10.60
CA SER A 532 -11.00 38.91 9.62
C SER A 532 -11.89 37.85 9.00
N SER A 533 -12.35 38.12 7.77
CA SER A 533 -13.33 37.31 7.05
C SER A 533 -12.71 36.38 5.99
N PHE A 534 -13.43 35.31 5.63
CA PHE A 534 -13.11 34.36 4.54
C PHE A 534 -11.82 33.54 4.70
N ASN A 535 -11.18 33.53 5.87
CA ASN A 535 -9.99 32.69 6.12
C ASN A 535 -10.38 31.22 6.28
N ASN A 536 -9.49 30.31 5.92
CA ASN A 536 -9.69 28.85 5.99
C ASN A 536 -8.67 28.22 6.94
N VAL A 537 -9.14 27.41 7.90
CA VAL A 537 -8.32 26.62 8.83
C VAL A 537 -8.70 25.14 8.63
N THR A 538 -7.79 24.38 8.01
CA THR A 538 -7.99 22.96 7.64
C THR A 538 -6.88 22.07 8.17
N ASN A 539 -7.19 20.84 8.56
CA ASN A 539 -6.22 19.89 9.12
C ASN A 539 -5.35 20.51 10.24
N ALA A 540 -6.01 21.15 11.22
CA ALA A 540 -5.35 21.79 12.34
C ALA A 540 -5.47 20.93 13.62
N THR A 541 -4.38 20.84 14.39
CA THR A 541 -4.34 20.30 15.75
C THR A 541 -4.24 21.46 16.73
N LEU A 542 -5.28 21.69 17.53
CA LEU A 542 -5.45 22.88 18.36
C LEU A 542 -5.71 22.48 19.82
N ASN A 543 -4.69 21.91 20.46
CA ASN A 543 -4.83 21.19 21.73
C ASN A 543 -4.25 21.94 22.95
N TYR A 544 -4.88 21.74 24.11
CA TYR A 544 -4.40 22.22 25.42
C TYR A 544 -4.24 23.75 25.56
N ASN A 545 -4.96 24.55 24.76
CA ASN A 545 -4.97 26.01 24.88
C ASN A 545 -5.96 26.49 25.97
N THR A 546 -6.15 27.80 26.15
CA THR A 546 -7.37 28.32 26.83
C THR A 546 -8.58 28.20 25.88
N TYR A 547 -8.42 28.75 24.67
CA TYR A 547 -9.32 28.53 23.55
C TYR A 547 -8.55 27.91 22.37
N GLY A 548 -9.09 26.88 21.74
CA GLY A 548 -8.53 26.35 20.50
C GLY A 548 -8.61 27.40 19.39
N ILE A 549 -9.80 27.96 19.18
CA ILE A 549 -10.09 29.08 18.28
C ILE A 549 -10.96 30.12 19.01
N HIS A 550 -10.65 31.41 18.86
CA HIS A 550 -11.48 32.53 19.31
C HIS A 550 -11.76 33.45 18.11
N ILE A 551 -13.04 33.65 17.76
CA ILE A 551 -13.50 34.52 16.68
C ILE A 551 -14.28 35.69 17.29
N ILE A 552 -14.02 36.91 16.82
CA ILE A 552 -14.59 38.16 17.37
C ILE A 552 -14.72 39.25 16.30
N TYR A 553 -15.63 40.21 16.52
CA TYR A 553 -16.00 41.31 15.60
C TYR A 553 -16.45 40.80 14.20
N SER A 554 -16.26 41.57 13.12
CA SER A 554 -16.76 41.27 11.76
C SER A 554 -15.90 40.20 11.05
N SER A 555 -15.72 39.05 11.72
CA SER A 555 -14.93 37.91 11.26
C SER A 555 -15.83 36.88 10.57
N ASP A 556 -16.39 37.26 9.42
CA ASP A 556 -17.45 36.51 8.75
C ASP A 556 -16.93 35.41 7.79
N ASN A 557 -17.75 34.38 7.55
CA ASN A 557 -17.56 33.38 6.48
C ASN A 557 -16.22 32.61 6.54
N ASN A 558 -15.55 32.55 7.69
CA ASN A 558 -14.36 31.71 7.86
C ASN A 558 -14.75 30.22 7.86
N ILE A 559 -13.84 29.37 7.40
CA ILE A 559 -14.01 27.91 7.37
C ILE A 559 -13.08 27.28 8.41
N ILE A 560 -13.62 26.35 9.19
CA ILE A 560 -12.87 25.50 10.13
C ILE A 560 -13.24 24.05 9.81
N ALA A 561 -12.31 23.26 9.28
CA ALA A 561 -12.61 21.89 8.89
C ALA A 561 -11.46 20.91 9.13
N ASP A 562 -11.80 19.62 9.13
CA ASP A 562 -10.86 18.50 9.17
C ASP A 562 -9.88 18.57 10.37
N SER A 563 -10.26 19.23 11.47
CA SER A 563 -9.35 19.63 12.56
C SER A 563 -9.65 18.94 13.90
N ILE A 564 -8.59 18.71 14.68
CA ILE A 564 -8.60 18.08 16.01
C ILE A 564 -8.46 19.19 17.06
N ILE A 565 -9.50 19.37 17.90
CA ILE A 565 -9.61 20.48 18.85
C ILE A 565 -9.91 19.89 20.23
N THR A 566 -8.88 19.60 21.02
CA THR A 566 -9.01 18.78 22.24
C THR A 566 -8.26 19.31 23.47
N GLY A 567 -8.76 18.98 24.67
CA GLY A 567 -8.13 19.32 25.93
C GLY A 567 -8.01 20.82 26.24
N ASN A 568 -8.70 21.68 25.49
CA ASN A 568 -8.68 23.13 25.74
C ASN A 568 -9.41 23.46 27.05
N THR A 569 -8.86 24.41 27.79
CA THR A 569 -9.14 24.59 29.23
C THR A 569 -10.30 25.51 29.57
N ASP A 570 -10.89 26.19 28.58
CA ASP A 570 -12.19 26.86 28.73
C ASP A 570 -13.20 26.48 27.63
N ALA A 571 -12.82 26.60 26.36
CA ALA A 571 -13.62 26.09 25.22
C ALA A 571 -12.74 25.63 24.05
N GLY A 572 -13.23 24.71 23.21
CA GLY A 572 -12.59 24.37 21.93
C GLY A 572 -12.69 25.52 20.92
N LEU A 573 -13.90 26.06 20.72
CA LEU A 573 -14.20 27.25 19.93
C LEU A 573 -14.95 28.28 20.77
N TYR A 574 -14.62 29.57 20.61
CA TYR A 574 -15.37 30.69 21.19
C TYR A 574 -15.80 31.67 20.08
N LEU A 575 -17.11 31.89 19.95
CA LEU A 575 -17.73 32.94 19.15
C LEU A 575 -18.14 34.09 20.08
N ASP A 576 -17.36 35.18 20.06
CA ASP A 576 -17.42 36.32 20.99
C ASP A 576 -18.12 37.52 20.33
N GLN A 577 -19.12 38.10 21.02
CA GLN A 577 -19.92 39.18 20.43
C GLN A 577 -19.58 40.57 20.98
N SER A 578 -18.97 41.38 20.12
CA SER A 578 -18.69 42.80 20.34
C SER A 578 -19.77 43.75 19.78
N THR A 579 -20.41 43.42 18.66
CA THR A 579 -21.47 44.20 17.99
C THR A 579 -22.56 43.33 17.37
N VAL A 580 -23.71 43.91 17.00
CA VAL A 580 -24.79 43.19 16.30
C VAL A 580 -24.41 42.94 14.83
N ASP A 581 -23.65 41.87 14.60
CA ASP A 581 -23.25 41.36 13.30
C ASP A 581 -23.60 39.86 13.15
N PRO A 582 -23.36 39.24 11.96
CA PRO A 582 -23.69 37.85 11.70
C PRO A 582 -22.51 37.04 11.15
N GLU A 583 -21.77 36.31 11.99
CA GLU A 583 -20.43 35.85 11.58
C GLU A 583 -20.43 34.69 10.56
N TYR A 584 -21.59 34.05 10.26
CA TYR A 584 -21.78 33.11 9.14
C TYR A 584 -20.71 32.00 8.94
N ASN A 585 -19.92 31.68 9.97
CA ASN A 585 -18.77 30.79 9.83
C ASN A 585 -19.22 29.35 9.56
N LYS A 586 -18.35 28.56 8.93
CA LYS A 586 -18.65 27.19 8.51
C LYS A 586 -17.69 26.19 9.16
N ILE A 587 -18.17 25.47 10.16
CA ILE A 587 -17.41 24.55 11.00
C ILE A 587 -17.90 23.12 10.73
N TYR A 588 -17.11 22.26 10.09
CA TYR A 588 -17.53 20.88 9.74
C TYR A 588 -16.36 19.89 9.69
N ASN A 589 -16.63 18.60 9.92
CA ASN A 589 -15.63 17.53 10.00
C ASN A 589 -14.50 17.81 11.01
N ASN A 590 -14.81 18.43 12.16
CA ASN A 590 -13.84 18.60 13.25
C ASN A 590 -14.13 17.63 14.41
N PHE A 591 -13.09 17.23 15.12
CA PHE A 591 -13.21 16.43 16.35
C PHE A 591 -13.05 17.33 17.57
N PHE A 592 -14.14 17.49 18.33
CA PHE A 592 -14.17 18.28 19.56
C PHE A 592 -14.22 17.38 20.80
N ASN A 593 -13.17 17.45 21.63
CA ASN A 593 -13.11 16.77 22.93
C ASN A 593 -12.43 17.66 23.99
N ASN A 594 -13.20 18.53 24.64
CA ASN A 594 -12.70 19.54 25.57
C ASN A 594 -13.43 19.46 26.92
N SER A 595 -12.71 19.79 27.99
CA SER A 595 -13.16 19.65 29.39
C SER A 595 -13.06 20.95 30.19
N GLY A 596 -12.96 22.09 29.49
CA GLY A 596 -13.00 23.43 30.06
C GLY A 596 -14.38 23.83 30.59
N THR A 597 -14.47 25.03 31.17
CA THR A 597 -15.70 25.55 31.81
C THR A 597 -16.92 25.60 30.88
N ASN A 598 -16.69 25.72 29.57
CA ASN A 598 -17.70 25.80 28.53
C ASN A 598 -17.59 24.62 27.53
N GLU A 599 -16.96 23.52 27.95
CA GLU A 599 -16.77 22.29 27.17
C GLU A 599 -16.20 22.56 25.76
N ASN A 600 -16.95 22.25 24.71
CA ASN A 600 -16.47 22.32 23.32
C ASN A 600 -16.68 23.69 22.66
N VAL A 601 -17.77 24.40 22.95
CA VAL A 601 -18.12 25.65 22.24
C VAL A 601 -18.74 26.66 23.21
N LEU A 602 -18.17 27.86 23.24
CA LEU A 602 -18.78 29.05 23.84
C LEU A 602 -19.34 29.95 22.72
N ILE A 603 -20.58 30.41 22.88
CA ILE A 603 -21.25 31.31 21.92
C ILE A 603 -21.96 32.41 22.71
N ASP A 604 -21.64 33.68 22.43
CA ASP A 604 -22.27 34.82 23.10
C ASP A 604 -23.71 35.09 22.65
N THR A 605 -24.47 35.84 23.47
CA THR A 605 -25.89 36.13 23.23
C THR A 605 -26.13 37.42 22.45
N GLY A 606 -26.55 37.30 21.19
CA GLY A 606 -26.97 38.45 20.38
C GLY A 606 -26.46 38.45 18.95
N ILE A 607 -25.62 37.46 18.60
CA ILE A 607 -25.23 37.14 17.22
C ILE A 607 -26.49 37.06 16.35
N ALA A 608 -26.47 37.75 15.21
CA ALA A 608 -27.59 37.75 14.28
C ALA A 608 -27.41 36.65 13.22
N ASN A 609 -28.51 35.99 12.81
CA ASN A 609 -28.46 34.92 11.79
C ASN A 609 -27.57 33.71 12.23
N PRO A 610 -27.38 32.66 11.41
CA PRO A 610 -26.70 31.45 11.86
C PRO A 610 -25.19 31.40 11.56
N ASN A 611 -24.42 30.87 12.51
CA ASN A 611 -23.16 30.19 12.23
C ASN A 611 -23.46 28.70 11.93
N TYR A 612 -22.81 28.13 10.93
CA TYR A 612 -23.11 26.79 10.40
C TYR A 612 -22.13 25.76 10.95
N PHE A 613 -22.59 24.89 11.86
CA PHE A 613 -21.79 23.79 12.38
C PHE A 613 -21.90 22.52 11.52
N ASN A 614 -22.19 22.68 10.21
CA ASN A 614 -22.14 21.60 9.23
C ASN A 614 -21.96 22.13 7.80
N THR A 615 -21.55 21.23 6.91
CA THR A 615 -21.69 21.34 5.45
C THR A 615 -22.93 20.58 4.96
N THR A 616 -23.30 20.74 3.70
CA THR A 616 -24.14 19.75 3.00
C THR A 616 -23.38 18.43 2.92
N LYS A 617 -24.03 17.30 3.24
CA LYS A 617 -23.43 15.95 3.14
C LYS A 617 -22.76 15.76 1.77
N GLN A 618 -21.46 15.45 1.79
CA GLN A 618 -20.59 15.36 0.62
C GLN A 618 -19.48 14.35 0.87
N SER A 619 -18.92 13.74 -0.19
CA SER A 619 -17.85 12.76 -0.01
C SER A 619 -16.55 13.41 0.51
N GLY A 620 -15.91 12.74 1.46
CA GLY A 620 -14.67 13.12 2.12
C GLY A 620 -14.35 12.15 3.27
N THR A 621 -13.09 12.08 3.69
CA THR A 621 -12.71 11.24 4.84
C THR A 621 -13.15 11.90 6.14
N ARG A 622 -13.82 11.13 7.00
CA ARG A 622 -14.22 11.59 8.34
C ARG A 622 -13.02 11.77 9.26
N ILE A 623 -13.12 12.74 10.17
CA ILE A 623 -12.07 13.14 11.11
C ILE A 623 -11.85 12.16 12.28
N TYR A 624 -12.80 11.27 12.58
CA TYR A 624 -12.75 10.44 13.79
C TYR A 624 -13.40 9.06 13.66
N THR A 625 -14.65 8.97 13.20
CA THR A 625 -15.31 7.69 12.91
C THR A 625 -15.05 7.25 11.46
N ALA A 626 -15.15 5.96 11.15
CA ALA A 626 -14.96 5.47 9.79
C ALA A 626 -16.05 5.99 8.84
N GLY A 627 -15.72 6.16 7.56
CA GLY A 627 -16.67 6.51 6.50
C GLY A 627 -16.17 7.54 5.48
N THR A 628 -16.88 7.60 4.35
CA THR A 628 -16.49 8.29 3.10
C THR A 628 -17.35 9.51 2.76
N ASP A 629 -18.26 9.90 3.67
CA ASP A 629 -19.08 11.11 3.62
C ASP A 629 -18.86 11.97 4.87
N ILE A 630 -18.77 13.28 4.68
CA ILE A 630 -18.66 14.30 5.73
C ILE A 630 -19.87 15.26 5.70
N GLY A 631 -20.23 15.78 6.88
CA GLY A 631 -21.45 16.57 7.09
C GLY A 631 -21.25 17.58 8.22
N GLY A 632 -21.45 17.17 9.46
CA GLY A 632 -21.21 17.94 10.67
C GLY A 632 -19.86 17.63 11.32
N ASN A 633 -19.78 17.83 12.62
CA ASN A 633 -18.61 17.59 13.47
C ASN A 633 -18.84 16.41 14.42
N PHE A 634 -17.78 15.92 15.04
CA PHE A 634 -17.87 14.91 16.10
C PHE A 634 -17.74 15.58 17.49
N TRP A 635 -18.76 15.39 18.33
CA TRP A 635 -18.99 16.09 19.59
C TRP A 635 -18.93 15.14 20.79
N THR A 636 -17.72 14.87 21.29
CA THR A 636 -17.49 14.07 22.49
C THR A 636 -17.02 14.95 23.65
N ASN A 637 -16.72 14.35 24.80
CA ASN A 637 -16.20 15.01 25.99
C ASN A 637 -15.21 14.09 26.72
N SER A 638 -14.58 14.58 27.79
CA SER A 638 -13.59 13.82 28.57
C SER A 638 -14.16 12.59 29.32
N THR A 639 -15.45 12.29 29.17
CA THR A 639 -16.13 11.11 29.72
C THR A 639 -16.72 10.18 28.65
N GLY A 640 -16.49 10.46 27.36
CA GLY A 640 -16.98 9.60 26.26
C GLY A 640 -18.50 9.48 26.20
N ASN A 641 -19.22 10.55 26.55
CA ASN A 641 -20.68 10.58 26.59
C ASN A 641 -21.26 11.93 26.11
N GLY A 642 -20.59 12.56 25.15
CA GLY A 642 -21.08 13.74 24.45
C GLY A 642 -22.24 13.42 23.49
N TYR A 643 -22.61 14.40 22.68
CA TYR A 643 -23.73 14.26 21.75
C TYR A 643 -23.48 13.16 20.71
N SER A 644 -22.28 13.14 20.11
CA SER A 644 -21.90 12.15 19.09
C SER A 644 -21.63 10.75 19.64
N ASP A 645 -21.50 10.60 20.97
CA ASP A 645 -21.35 9.31 21.62
C ASP A 645 -22.70 8.70 22.03
N THR A 646 -23.80 9.46 21.95
CA THR A 646 -25.09 9.10 22.56
C THR A 646 -26.33 9.42 21.71
N CYS A 647 -26.17 10.02 20.53
CA CYS A 647 -27.25 10.20 19.58
C CYS A 647 -27.67 8.87 18.93
N ALA A 648 -28.81 8.86 18.24
CA ALA A 648 -29.22 7.73 17.43
C ALA A 648 -28.75 7.92 15.98
N ASP A 649 -28.10 6.89 15.44
CA ASP A 649 -28.06 6.61 14.00
C ASP A 649 -28.87 5.33 13.76
N SER A 650 -30.13 5.51 13.36
CA SER A 650 -31.05 4.39 13.09
C SER A 650 -30.87 3.81 11.68
N ASN A 651 -29.93 4.34 10.88
CA ASN A 651 -29.87 4.11 9.44
C ASN A 651 -28.49 3.66 8.93
N GLY A 652 -27.44 3.79 9.74
CA GLY A 652 -26.07 3.34 9.47
C GLY A 652 -25.31 4.24 8.49
N ASP A 653 -25.71 5.50 8.36
CA ASP A 653 -25.00 6.45 7.49
C ASP A 653 -23.93 7.27 8.23
N GLY A 654 -23.69 7.00 9.52
CA GLY A 654 -22.68 7.60 10.39
C GLY A 654 -22.99 9.04 10.82
N PHE A 655 -24.24 9.46 10.71
CA PHE A 655 -24.72 10.76 11.15
C PHE A 655 -25.89 10.61 12.12
N CYS A 656 -25.96 11.49 13.12
CA CYS A 656 -27.10 11.51 14.04
C CYS A 656 -28.40 11.83 13.29
N ASP A 657 -29.45 11.03 13.48
CA ASP A 657 -30.81 11.27 12.95
C ASP A 657 -31.39 12.63 13.39
N THR A 658 -30.84 13.21 14.46
CA THR A 658 -31.23 14.52 15.01
C THR A 658 -30.07 15.51 14.97
N ALA A 659 -30.39 16.75 14.60
CA ALA A 659 -29.45 17.87 14.62
C ALA A 659 -29.06 18.26 16.06
N TYR A 660 -27.78 18.57 16.29
CA TYR A 660 -27.30 19.12 17.55
C TYR A 660 -27.54 20.64 17.58
N ASN A 661 -28.18 21.12 18.65
CA ASN A 661 -28.51 22.53 18.82
C ASN A 661 -27.54 23.20 19.81
N LEU A 662 -26.67 24.05 19.28
CA LEU A 662 -25.67 24.84 20.01
C LEU A 662 -26.16 26.27 20.32
N SER A 663 -27.39 26.62 19.95
CA SER A 663 -27.94 27.98 20.03
C SER A 663 -28.06 28.50 21.48
N TYR A 664 -27.43 29.64 21.78
CA TYR A 664 -27.51 30.31 23.08
C TYR A 664 -28.13 31.71 22.99
N GLY A 665 -29.05 32.03 23.91
CA GLY A 665 -29.77 33.32 23.93
C GLY A 665 -30.64 33.53 22.69
N SER A 666 -30.21 34.43 21.79
CA SER A 666 -30.83 34.70 20.49
C SER A 666 -29.99 34.25 19.29
N SER A 667 -28.77 33.78 19.56
CA SER A 667 -27.79 33.35 18.57
C SER A 667 -28.20 32.00 17.98
N VAL A 668 -28.01 31.81 16.67
CA VAL A 668 -28.48 30.60 15.97
C VAL A 668 -27.27 29.72 15.61
N ALA A 669 -27.21 28.52 16.18
CA ALA A 669 -26.13 27.57 15.93
C ALA A 669 -26.69 26.14 15.94
N TYR A 670 -26.55 25.45 14.81
CA TYR A 670 -26.96 24.06 14.63
C TYR A 670 -25.90 23.31 13.84
N ASP A 671 -25.65 22.07 14.25
CA ASP A 671 -25.05 21.05 13.41
C ASP A 671 -26.19 20.14 12.92
N HIS A 672 -26.53 20.23 11.64
CA HIS A 672 -27.61 19.44 11.04
C HIS A 672 -27.21 18.02 10.61
N HIS A 673 -25.92 17.68 10.66
CA HIS A 673 -25.43 16.34 10.34
C HIS A 673 -24.31 15.91 11.32
N PRO A 674 -24.52 15.90 12.64
CA PRO A 674 -23.44 15.59 13.58
C PRO A 674 -22.91 14.18 13.30
N LEU A 675 -21.59 14.02 13.24
CA LEU A 675 -20.95 12.72 13.05
C LEU A 675 -21.21 11.84 14.28
N THR A 676 -21.32 10.54 14.08
CA THR A 676 -21.46 9.54 15.14
C THR A 676 -20.73 8.25 14.73
N TYR A 677 -20.65 7.30 15.65
CA TYR A 677 -20.35 5.91 15.32
C TYR A 677 -21.54 5.33 14.54
N ASP A 678 -21.25 4.56 13.48
CA ASP A 678 -22.22 3.66 12.89
C ASP A 678 -22.43 2.47 13.85
N THR A 679 -23.69 2.12 14.08
CA THR A 679 -24.13 1.06 15.01
C THR A 679 -25.10 0.07 14.35
N ALA A 680 -25.37 0.23 13.05
CA ALA A 680 -26.11 -0.75 12.27
C ALA A 680 -25.19 -1.94 11.98
N SER A 681 -25.68 -3.18 12.09
CA SER A 681 -24.91 -4.36 11.69
C SER A 681 -25.18 -4.67 10.22
N PRO A 682 -24.16 -5.08 9.43
CA PRO A 682 -24.32 -5.33 7.99
C PRO A 682 -25.34 -6.44 7.74
N THR A 683 -26.12 -6.37 6.67
CA THR A 683 -27.03 -7.47 6.33
C THR A 683 -26.28 -8.58 5.61
N ILE A 684 -26.56 -9.85 5.96
CA ILE A 684 -26.00 -11.03 5.29
C ILE A 684 -27.10 -12.09 5.12
N ASP A 685 -27.31 -12.53 3.88
CA ASP A 685 -28.35 -13.50 3.49
C ASP A 685 -27.77 -14.62 2.62
N PHE A 686 -28.23 -15.86 2.83
CA PHE A 686 -27.98 -16.97 1.90
C PHE A 686 -28.72 -16.78 0.58
N VAL A 687 -28.02 -16.96 -0.53
CA VAL A 687 -28.60 -16.93 -1.88
C VAL A 687 -28.34 -18.22 -2.64
N SER A 688 -29.28 -18.61 -3.51
CA SER A 688 -29.14 -19.75 -4.40
C SER A 688 -27.87 -19.62 -5.27
N PRO A 689 -27.07 -20.68 -5.48
CA PRO A 689 -27.36 -22.09 -5.23
C PRO A 689 -26.87 -22.64 -3.87
N SER A 690 -26.83 -21.82 -2.80
CA SER A 690 -26.69 -22.34 -1.43
C SER A 690 -27.76 -23.38 -1.11
N PRO A 691 -27.42 -24.52 -0.46
CA PRO A 691 -28.40 -25.50 0.00
C PRO A 691 -29.35 -24.95 1.06
N ASP A 692 -30.51 -25.58 1.20
CA ASP A 692 -31.43 -25.36 2.31
C ASP A 692 -31.04 -26.16 3.57
N ASP A 693 -31.56 -25.75 4.73
CA ASP A 693 -31.26 -26.43 5.99
C ASP A 693 -31.85 -27.86 6.03
N ASN A 694 -30.99 -28.83 6.33
CA ASN A 694 -31.21 -30.28 6.25
C ASN A 694 -31.40 -30.80 4.81
N GLU A 695 -30.83 -30.14 3.80
CA GLU A 695 -30.77 -30.67 2.43
C GLU A 695 -29.87 -31.94 2.34
N TYR A 696 -30.20 -32.80 1.39
CA TYR A 696 -29.42 -34.00 1.04
C TYR A 696 -28.89 -33.86 -0.39
N ILE A 697 -27.58 -34.02 -0.59
CA ILE A 697 -26.95 -33.96 -1.92
C ILE A 697 -26.21 -35.26 -2.27
N ASN A 698 -26.44 -35.72 -3.50
CA ASN A 698 -25.84 -36.93 -4.05
C ASN A 698 -24.59 -36.65 -4.91
N LYS A 699 -23.75 -35.74 -4.41
CA LYS A 699 -22.56 -35.21 -5.09
C LYS A 699 -21.52 -34.80 -4.05
N ASP A 700 -20.26 -34.97 -4.42
CA ASP A 700 -19.05 -34.64 -3.68
C ASP A 700 -18.72 -33.13 -3.65
N TYR A 701 -19.66 -32.25 -3.98
CA TYR A 701 -19.43 -30.80 -3.97
C TYR A 701 -20.67 -29.97 -3.68
N THR A 702 -20.48 -28.77 -3.12
CA THR A 702 -21.53 -27.76 -2.93
C THR A 702 -21.02 -26.33 -3.09
N TYR A 703 -21.94 -25.40 -3.33
CA TYR A 703 -21.67 -23.97 -3.37
C TYR A 703 -22.33 -23.31 -2.18
N ILE A 704 -21.59 -22.59 -1.36
CA ILE A 704 -22.14 -21.67 -0.34
C ILE A 704 -21.95 -20.25 -0.86
N ASN A 705 -23.04 -19.51 -1.03
CA ASN A 705 -23.09 -18.22 -1.70
C ASN A 705 -23.97 -17.27 -0.90
N VAL A 706 -23.43 -16.13 -0.47
CA VAL A 706 -24.15 -15.13 0.34
C VAL A 706 -24.04 -13.74 -0.26
N THR A 707 -25.07 -12.93 -0.02
CA THR A 707 -25.05 -11.49 -0.33
C THR A 707 -24.93 -10.70 0.95
N THR A 708 -23.89 -9.87 1.04
CA THR A 708 -23.78 -8.81 2.05
C THR A 708 -24.23 -7.48 1.48
N ASN A 709 -24.84 -6.63 2.31
CA ASN A 709 -25.14 -5.25 1.96
C ASN A 709 -24.96 -4.35 3.18
N ASP A 710 -24.20 -3.27 2.98
CA ASP A 710 -23.86 -2.28 3.99
C ASP A 710 -23.57 -0.92 3.32
N THR A 711 -23.46 0.15 4.10
CA THR A 711 -23.06 1.50 3.63
C THR A 711 -21.56 1.77 3.72
N SER A 712 -20.82 0.96 4.49
CA SER A 712 -19.37 1.03 4.71
C SER A 712 -18.60 -0.08 3.97
N ASN A 713 -17.29 -0.24 4.25
CA ASN A 713 -16.55 -1.42 3.80
C ASN A 713 -16.88 -2.65 4.66
N THR A 714 -17.40 -3.71 4.05
CA THR A 714 -17.71 -4.98 4.74
C THR A 714 -16.62 -6.04 4.48
N THR A 715 -16.28 -6.85 5.49
CA THR A 715 -15.61 -8.16 5.35
C THR A 715 -16.66 -9.27 5.50
N ALA A 716 -16.52 -10.39 4.80
CA ALA A 716 -17.39 -11.55 4.97
C ALA A 716 -16.66 -12.88 4.78
N PHE A 717 -17.02 -13.90 5.57
CA PHE A 717 -16.43 -15.24 5.51
C PHE A 717 -17.42 -16.34 5.92
N ILE A 718 -17.03 -17.61 5.68
CA ILE A 718 -17.85 -18.80 5.98
C ILE A 718 -17.10 -19.72 6.94
N ASP A 719 -17.69 -19.98 8.11
CA ASP A 719 -17.30 -21.14 8.91
C ASP A 719 -18.00 -22.38 8.35
N TRP A 720 -17.25 -23.16 7.58
CA TRP A 720 -17.68 -24.44 7.04
C TRP A 720 -17.24 -25.58 7.97
N ASN A 721 -18.20 -26.32 8.49
CA ASN A 721 -18.04 -27.50 9.32
C ASN A 721 -17.17 -27.31 10.59
N ASN A 722 -17.22 -26.12 11.21
CA ASN A 722 -16.32 -25.72 12.30
C ASN A 722 -14.86 -25.74 11.82
N SER A 723 -14.59 -25.17 10.64
CA SER A 723 -13.24 -25.05 10.12
C SER A 723 -12.52 -23.83 10.66
N LEU A 724 -13.24 -22.79 11.08
CA LEU A 724 -12.68 -21.68 11.84
C LEU A 724 -12.29 -22.18 13.24
N VAL A 725 -10.98 -22.29 13.51
CA VAL A 725 -10.43 -22.82 14.78
C VAL A 725 -9.88 -21.74 15.72
N GLY A 726 -9.86 -20.49 15.24
CA GLY A 726 -9.54 -19.31 16.05
C GLY A 726 -9.91 -18.04 15.31
N TRP A 727 -10.55 -17.10 16.00
CA TRP A 727 -10.93 -15.78 15.50
C TRP A 727 -10.83 -14.75 16.63
N TRP A 728 -9.81 -13.89 16.56
CA TRP A 728 -9.58 -12.82 17.53
C TRP A 728 -9.86 -11.48 16.87
N ARG A 729 -10.97 -10.86 17.30
CA ARG A 729 -11.55 -9.63 16.73
C ARG A 729 -11.01 -8.35 17.33
N PHE A 730 -10.41 -8.42 18.52
CA PHE A 730 -9.85 -7.29 19.26
C PHE A 730 -10.77 -6.05 19.37
N ASN A 731 -12.08 -6.28 19.43
CA ASN A 731 -13.10 -5.22 19.36
C ASN A 731 -13.59 -4.70 20.74
N GLN A 732 -12.94 -5.11 21.84
CA GLN A 732 -13.26 -4.74 23.23
C GLN A 732 -14.71 -5.10 23.63
N GLU A 733 -15.16 -6.26 23.16
CA GLU A 733 -16.55 -6.66 23.26
C GLU A 733 -16.92 -7.16 24.66
N THR A 734 -18.22 -7.38 24.93
CA THR A 734 -18.70 -7.74 26.28
C THR A 734 -18.08 -9.04 26.79
N GLY A 735 -17.09 -8.91 27.68
CA GLY A 735 -16.32 -10.01 28.26
C GLY A 735 -14.80 -9.89 28.02
N GLU A 736 -14.37 -9.12 27.02
CA GLU A 736 -12.97 -8.79 26.77
C GLU A 736 -12.43 -7.72 27.73
N ASN A 737 -11.10 -7.58 27.77
CA ASN A 737 -10.36 -6.48 28.40
C ASN A 737 -8.86 -6.61 28.03
N ASN A 738 -8.04 -5.63 28.39
CA ASN A 738 -6.59 -5.59 28.08
C ASN A 738 -5.77 -6.79 28.63
N THR A 739 -6.36 -7.74 29.36
CA THR A 739 -5.70 -8.99 29.78
C THR A 739 -6.31 -10.28 29.22
N PHE A 740 -7.48 -10.20 28.60
CA PHE A 740 -8.25 -11.34 28.08
C PHE A 740 -8.94 -10.96 26.77
N PHE A 741 -8.57 -11.68 25.71
CA PHE A 741 -9.02 -11.44 24.34
C PHE A 741 -9.80 -12.66 23.87
N ARG A 742 -11.01 -12.46 23.36
CA ARG A 742 -11.94 -13.55 23.09
C ARG A 742 -11.59 -14.23 21.77
N ASP A 743 -11.59 -15.56 21.80
CA ASP A 743 -11.78 -16.34 20.58
C ASP A 743 -13.29 -16.44 20.28
N TRP A 744 -13.68 -15.98 19.09
CA TRP A 744 -15.05 -16.03 18.58
C TRP A 744 -15.38 -17.30 17.79
N SER A 745 -14.40 -18.19 17.57
CA SER A 745 -14.63 -19.53 17.02
C SER A 745 -15.41 -20.44 17.98
N THR A 746 -15.85 -21.61 17.49
CA THR A 746 -16.52 -22.63 18.31
C THR A 746 -15.56 -23.37 19.27
N TYR A 747 -14.24 -23.16 19.16
CA TYR A 747 -13.22 -23.85 19.95
C TYR A 747 -12.82 -23.11 21.24
N GLY A 748 -12.90 -21.78 21.26
CA GLY A 748 -12.65 -20.99 22.47
C GLY A 748 -11.18 -20.93 22.89
N ASN A 749 -10.27 -20.84 21.93
CA ASN A 749 -8.82 -20.61 22.06
C ASN A 749 -8.49 -19.18 22.53
N ASN A 750 -9.11 -18.76 23.64
CA ASN A 750 -9.08 -17.38 24.13
C ASN A 750 -7.65 -16.93 24.46
N GLY A 751 -7.32 -15.72 24.00
CA GLY A 751 -6.03 -15.07 24.22
C GLY A 751 -5.90 -14.47 25.62
N THR A 752 -4.69 -14.50 26.15
CA THR A 752 -4.32 -13.79 27.38
C THR A 752 -3.13 -12.87 27.11
N CYS A 753 -3.10 -11.68 27.73
CA CYS A 753 -1.93 -10.81 27.67
C CYS A 753 -0.70 -11.52 28.24
N SER A 754 0.46 -11.32 27.61
CA SER A 754 1.77 -11.69 28.14
C SER A 754 2.76 -10.60 27.78
N GLY A 755 3.52 -10.11 28.77
CA GLY A 755 4.45 -8.97 28.64
C GLY A 755 4.63 -8.24 29.97
N SER A 756 5.45 -7.19 29.99
CA SER A 756 5.58 -6.23 31.08
C SER A 756 4.49 -5.17 31.03
N ASN A 757 4.06 -4.82 29.82
CA ASN A 757 2.83 -4.10 29.51
C ASN A 757 1.84 -5.04 28.80
N CYS A 758 0.60 -4.59 28.62
CA CYS A 758 -0.37 -5.24 27.75
C CYS A 758 -0.73 -4.31 26.59
N SER A 759 -0.83 -4.89 25.39
CA SER A 759 -1.25 -4.25 24.14
C SER A 759 -2.53 -3.42 24.35
N ILE A 760 -2.56 -2.23 23.76
CA ILE A 760 -3.61 -1.25 24.02
C ILE A 760 -4.64 -1.31 22.89
N TYR A 761 -5.93 -1.27 23.25
CA TYR A 761 -7.00 -1.12 22.28
C TYR A 761 -6.92 0.25 21.58
N THR A 762 -6.89 0.22 20.25
CA THR A 762 -6.80 1.39 19.36
C THR A 762 -7.80 1.25 18.21
N THR A 763 -7.93 2.26 17.34
CA THR A 763 -8.78 2.17 16.15
C THR A 763 -8.23 1.13 15.17
N GLY A 764 -9.05 0.14 14.83
CA GLY A 764 -8.70 -0.98 13.97
C GLY A 764 -8.88 -0.70 12.48
N LYS A 765 -9.00 -1.78 11.72
CA LYS A 765 -9.50 -1.80 10.35
C LYS A 765 -11.00 -2.11 10.30
N PHE A 766 -11.51 -2.91 11.23
CA PHE A 766 -12.93 -3.21 11.40
C PHE A 766 -13.35 -3.03 12.87
N GLY A 767 -13.45 -1.77 13.31
CA GLY A 767 -13.75 -1.37 14.69
C GLY A 767 -12.51 -1.03 15.53
N GLN A 768 -12.20 -1.82 16.55
CA GLN A 768 -10.96 -1.69 17.35
C GLN A 768 -9.94 -2.80 17.02
N ALA A 769 -8.69 -2.57 17.40
CA ALA A 769 -7.57 -3.49 17.23
C ALA A 769 -6.56 -3.38 18.39
N LEU A 770 -5.56 -4.26 18.44
CA LEU A 770 -4.46 -4.18 19.43
C LEU A 770 -3.20 -3.55 18.84
N ASP A 771 -2.64 -2.58 19.56
CA ASP A 771 -1.35 -1.96 19.30
C ASP A 771 -0.24 -2.61 20.16
N PHE A 772 0.87 -3.01 19.52
CA PHE A 772 1.99 -3.77 20.10
C PHE A 772 3.31 -2.95 20.10
N ASP A 773 4.09 -3.03 21.18
CA ASP A 773 5.22 -2.12 21.48
C ASP A 773 6.61 -2.55 20.95
N GLY A 774 6.64 -3.72 20.30
CA GLY A 774 7.84 -4.32 19.71
C GLY A 774 8.85 -4.88 20.71
N ALA A 775 8.60 -4.82 22.02
CA ALA A 775 9.56 -5.25 23.05
C ALA A 775 9.18 -6.59 23.68
N ASP A 776 8.07 -6.66 24.45
CA ASP A 776 7.71 -7.89 25.17
C ASP A 776 6.22 -8.23 25.25
N ASP A 777 5.33 -7.40 24.69
CA ASP A 777 3.89 -7.66 24.69
C ASP A 777 3.45 -8.61 23.56
N TYR A 778 2.49 -9.48 23.87
CA TYR A 778 1.85 -10.39 22.93
C TYR A 778 0.56 -10.99 23.50
N VAL A 779 -0.30 -11.49 22.60
CA VAL A 779 -1.43 -12.34 22.97
C VAL A 779 -1.00 -13.80 22.95
N ASN A 780 -1.24 -14.51 24.05
CA ASN A 780 -0.94 -15.92 24.25
C ASN A 780 -2.24 -16.73 24.23
N CYS A 781 -2.46 -17.52 23.18
CA CYS A 781 -3.71 -18.26 22.94
C CYS A 781 -3.64 -19.73 23.40
N GLY A 782 -2.58 -20.12 24.10
CA GLY A 782 -2.40 -21.48 24.61
C GLY A 782 -1.97 -22.51 23.56
N ASN A 783 -2.05 -23.80 23.93
CA ASN A 783 -1.72 -24.95 23.11
C ASN A 783 -2.84 -26.00 23.24
N ASP A 784 -4.03 -25.70 22.72
CA ASP A 784 -5.08 -26.70 22.58
C ASP A 784 -4.84 -27.60 21.36
N SER A 785 -5.35 -28.83 21.42
CA SER A 785 -5.33 -29.79 20.31
C SER A 785 -5.97 -29.30 19.01
N SER A 786 -6.93 -28.37 19.07
CA SER A 786 -7.54 -27.70 17.91
C SER A 786 -6.55 -26.83 17.11
N LEU A 787 -5.46 -26.40 17.75
CA LEU A 787 -4.38 -25.62 17.13
C LEU A 787 -3.25 -26.50 16.57
N ASP A 788 -3.26 -27.80 16.84
CA ASP A 788 -2.33 -28.79 16.29
C ASP A 788 -2.81 -29.32 14.92
N ILE A 789 -3.05 -28.38 14.00
CA ILE A 789 -3.58 -28.61 12.65
C ILE A 789 -2.57 -29.38 11.80
N THR A 790 -2.96 -30.52 11.21
CA THR A 790 -2.04 -31.43 10.49
C THR A 790 -2.18 -31.47 8.96
N SER A 791 -3.28 -30.99 8.38
CA SER A 791 -3.64 -31.31 6.98
C SER A 791 -3.57 -30.10 6.06
N ALA A 792 -4.61 -29.26 6.10
CA ALA A 792 -4.68 -27.98 5.40
C ALA A 792 -4.83 -26.86 6.43
N ILE A 793 -4.45 -25.63 6.08
CA ILE A 793 -4.58 -24.47 6.96
C ILE A 793 -4.79 -23.20 6.14
N THR A 794 -5.50 -22.25 6.72
CA THR A 794 -5.46 -20.84 6.34
C THR A 794 -5.18 -20.00 7.57
N ILE A 795 -4.34 -18.99 7.43
CA ILE A 795 -4.09 -17.97 8.43
C ILE A 795 -4.30 -16.62 7.74
N GLU A 796 -5.16 -15.77 8.27
CA GLU A 796 -5.37 -14.40 7.79
C GLU A 796 -5.37 -13.38 8.94
N ALA A 797 -4.96 -12.16 8.65
CA ALA A 797 -4.93 -11.04 9.59
C ALA A 797 -4.91 -9.70 8.85
N TRP A 798 -5.42 -8.66 9.51
CA TRP A 798 -5.17 -7.28 9.13
C TRP A 798 -4.06 -6.68 9.97
N VAL A 799 -3.11 -6.00 9.32
CA VAL A 799 -1.84 -5.60 9.93
C VAL A 799 -1.41 -4.23 9.43
N LYS A 800 -1.00 -3.35 10.34
CA LYS A 800 -0.43 -2.02 10.07
C LYS A 800 0.82 -1.85 10.94
N SER A 801 2.01 -1.78 10.35
CA SER A 801 3.24 -1.75 11.15
C SER A 801 3.73 -0.33 11.37
N ASP A 802 3.60 0.12 12.60
CA ASP A 802 4.34 1.27 13.11
C ASP A 802 5.81 1.07 12.82
N SER A 803 6.32 1.97 11.97
CA SER A 803 7.65 1.88 11.40
C SER A 803 8.51 3.00 11.98
N PRO A 804 9.27 2.73 13.07
CA PRO A 804 10.60 3.29 13.14
C PRO A 804 11.31 2.88 11.85
N LYS A 805 11.81 3.86 11.07
CA LYS A 805 12.84 3.58 10.05
C LYS A 805 14.14 3.24 10.78
N LEU A 806 14.16 2.05 11.39
CA LEU A 806 15.31 1.51 12.09
C LEU A 806 16.39 1.20 11.07
N ILE A 807 17.36 2.12 11.01
CA ILE A 807 18.63 1.89 10.37
C ILE A 807 19.33 0.78 11.18
N GLY A 808 19.63 -0.33 10.50
CA GLY A 808 19.67 -1.64 11.14
C GLY A 808 20.82 -1.89 12.12
N LEU A 809 20.53 -2.79 13.07
CA LEU A 809 21.46 -3.64 13.82
C LEU A 809 20.72 -4.93 14.20
N PRO A 810 21.30 -6.13 14.00
CA PRO A 810 20.82 -7.37 14.62
C PRO A 810 21.39 -7.53 16.04
N ASP A 811 20.74 -8.34 16.86
CA ASP A 811 20.95 -8.40 18.31
C ASP A 811 21.82 -9.59 18.79
N ASP A 812 22.28 -9.47 20.03
CA ASP A 812 22.64 -10.52 21.02
C ASP A 812 24.11 -10.65 21.48
N ALA A 813 24.33 -10.58 22.80
CA ALA A 813 25.67 -10.55 23.40
C ALA A 813 25.75 -10.95 24.89
N THR A 814 26.31 -12.12 25.19
CA THR A 814 27.01 -12.44 26.47
C THR A 814 28.05 -13.55 26.26
N GLN A 815 29.28 -13.54 26.78
CA GLN A 815 30.16 -12.50 27.37
C GLN A 815 31.62 -12.86 27.01
N ASP A 816 32.46 -11.87 26.69
CA ASP A 816 33.78 -11.69 27.33
C ASP A 816 34.21 -10.22 27.19
N HIS A 817 35.26 -9.80 27.89
CA HIS A 817 35.41 -8.40 28.32
C HIS A 817 36.41 -7.54 27.52
N LEU A 818 35.94 -6.42 26.99
CA LEU A 818 36.70 -5.15 27.00
C LEU A 818 36.36 -4.39 28.29
N GLY A 819 36.86 -4.89 29.42
CA GLY A 819 36.57 -4.32 30.74
C GLY A 819 37.22 -2.94 30.94
N GLY A 820 36.45 -1.88 30.72
CA GLY A 820 36.91 -0.50 30.90
C GLY A 820 35.84 0.52 30.49
N SER A 821 35.53 1.45 31.39
CA SER A 821 34.52 2.53 31.22
C SER A 821 34.96 3.66 30.26
N GLU A 822 35.77 3.33 29.25
CA GLU A 822 36.58 4.29 28.47
C GLU A 822 36.74 3.87 26.99
N TYR A 823 35.62 3.61 26.29
CA TYR A 823 35.61 3.28 24.85
C TYR A 823 34.51 4.00 24.05
N PHE A 824 34.90 4.45 22.86
CA PHE A 824 34.08 5.03 21.80
C PHE A 824 34.14 4.09 20.58
N ILE A 825 32.97 3.69 20.09
CA ILE A 825 32.79 2.66 19.05
C ILE A 825 32.00 3.25 17.88
N LEU A 826 32.29 2.79 16.66
CA LEU A 826 31.58 3.14 15.44
C LEU A 826 31.18 1.89 14.64
N ASP A 827 29.92 1.88 14.23
CA ASP A 827 29.22 0.86 13.49
C ASP A 827 28.84 1.36 12.09
N LYS A 828 29.38 0.72 11.06
CA LYS A 828 29.10 1.05 9.66
C LYS A 828 27.74 0.51 9.24
N PHE A 829 26.85 1.39 8.75
CA PHE A 829 25.53 1.03 8.23
C PHE A 829 25.28 1.57 6.82
N THR A 830 24.32 0.98 6.11
CA THR A 830 23.77 1.51 4.86
C THR A 830 22.31 1.86 5.09
N ALA A 831 21.89 3.08 4.74
CA ALA A 831 20.49 3.48 4.90
C ALA A 831 19.62 2.76 3.85
N SER A 832 18.54 2.10 4.29
CA SER A 832 17.63 1.34 3.43
C SER A 832 16.64 2.22 2.65
N ALA A 833 16.39 3.45 3.12
CA ALA A 833 15.45 4.38 2.54
C ALA A 833 15.90 5.83 2.76
N ASN A 834 15.39 6.76 1.94
CA ASN A 834 15.51 8.19 2.23
C ASN A 834 14.70 8.52 3.49
N GLY A 835 15.19 9.42 4.34
CA GLY A 835 14.46 9.90 5.51
C GLY A 835 15.31 10.68 6.50
N THR A 836 14.72 11.02 7.64
CA THR A 836 15.36 11.79 8.71
C THR A 836 15.43 10.97 9.99
N ILE A 837 16.62 10.90 10.59
CA ILE A 837 16.84 10.29 11.90
C ILE A 837 16.63 11.38 12.96
N ASN A 838 15.62 11.19 13.81
CA ASN A 838 15.28 12.09 14.91
C ASN A 838 15.29 11.40 16.29
N THR A 839 15.50 10.08 16.31
CA THR A 839 15.47 9.23 17.51
C THR A 839 16.38 8.04 17.30
N ILE A 840 17.14 7.64 18.32
CA ILE A 840 17.94 6.41 18.33
C ILE A 840 17.58 5.61 19.59
N ARG A 841 17.14 4.35 19.43
CA ARG A 841 16.72 3.47 20.54
C ARG A 841 17.92 2.59 20.95
N VAL A 842 18.23 2.54 22.25
CA VAL A 842 19.39 1.81 22.82
C VAL A 842 18.97 0.93 24.00
N HIS A 843 19.66 -0.18 24.26
CA HIS A 843 19.36 -1.08 25.36
C HIS A 843 20.48 -1.12 26.42
N HIS A 844 20.13 -0.94 27.70
CA HIS A 844 21.10 -1.02 28.81
C HIS A 844 20.62 -1.86 29.99
N ASN A 845 21.55 -2.59 30.60
CA ASN A 845 21.29 -3.45 31.76
C ASN A 845 21.21 -2.67 33.09
N ALA A 846 21.56 -1.38 33.08
CA ALA A 846 21.44 -0.44 34.21
C ALA A 846 21.29 1.00 33.68
N PRO A 847 20.74 1.95 34.45
CA PRO A 847 20.65 3.35 34.01
C PRO A 847 22.03 4.03 33.90
N VAL A 848 22.38 4.48 32.69
CA VAL A 848 23.69 5.05 32.32
C VAL A 848 23.52 6.35 31.53
N LYS A 849 24.48 7.27 31.57
CA LYS A 849 24.54 8.32 30.52
C LYS A 849 25.24 7.78 29.28
N VAL A 850 24.75 8.25 28.15
CA VAL A 850 25.12 7.79 26.82
C VAL A 850 25.40 8.96 25.88
N LYS A 851 26.26 8.73 24.90
CA LYS A 851 26.64 9.69 23.87
C LYS A 851 26.48 8.98 22.54
N VAL A 852 25.79 9.62 21.59
CA VAL A 852 25.55 9.05 20.26
C VAL A 852 25.83 10.09 19.20
N ALA A 853 26.39 9.68 18.06
CA ALA A 853 26.62 10.53 16.90
C ALA A 853 26.43 9.74 15.60
N ILE A 854 26.33 10.47 14.50
CA ILE A 854 26.31 9.89 13.14
C ILE A 854 27.34 10.61 12.29
N TYR A 855 28.15 9.83 11.57
CA TYR A 855 29.15 10.29 10.63
C TYR A 855 28.82 9.80 9.20
N ASP A 856 29.36 10.46 8.18
CA ASP A 856 29.39 9.94 6.81
C ASP A 856 30.48 8.86 6.61
N ASP A 857 30.52 8.21 5.44
CA ASP A 857 31.52 7.21 5.07
C ASP A 857 32.53 7.76 4.03
N ASP A 858 33.76 8.09 4.45
CA ASP A 858 34.87 8.37 3.53
C ASP A 858 35.48 7.05 3.05
N GLY A 859 34.81 6.44 2.07
CA GLY A 859 35.36 5.34 1.26
C GLY A 859 35.66 4.03 1.99
N GLY A 860 35.08 3.79 3.16
CA GLY A 860 35.41 2.63 4.01
C GLY A 860 35.77 2.97 5.45
N GLU A 861 35.98 4.26 5.75
CA GLU A 861 36.28 4.79 7.09
C GLU A 861 35.19 5.80 7.53
N PRO A 862 34.99 6.04 8.83
CA PRO A 862 34.06 7.07 9.31
C PRO A 862 34.66 8.46 9.07
N GLY A 863 33.91 9.33 8.38
CA GLY A 863 34.37 10.65 7.94
C GLY A 863 33.89 11.80 8.83
N THR A 864 33.07 12.69 8.26
CA THR A 864 32.57 13.93 8.85
C THR A 864 31.41 13.69 9.80
N LEU A 865 31.38 14.40 10.93
CA LEU A 865 30.26 14.38 11.87
C LEU A 865 29.04 15.06 11.27
N LEU A 866 27.97 14.30 11.04
CA LEU A 866 26.68 14.82 10.58
C LEU A 866 25.87 15.37 11.76
N ASN A 867 25.82 14.66 12.89
CA ASN A 867 25.12 15.13 14.09
C ASN A 867 25.47 14.35 15.37
N ALA A 868 25.15 14.90 16.54
CA ALA A 868 25.47 14.30 17.84
C ALA A 868 24.51 14.65 18.99
N VAL A 869 24.41 13.73 19.96
CA VAL A 869 23.73 13.88 21.25
C VAL A 869 24.67 13.53 22.39
N ASN A 870 24.66 14.36 23.43
CA ASN A 870 25.24 14.04 24.72
C ASN A 870 24.11 14.02 25.77
N THR A 871 23.75 12.85 26.29
CA THR A 871 22.68 12.77 27.31
C THR A 871 23.21 13.24 28.67
N ASN A 872 22.63 14.33 29.19
CA ASN A 872 23.00 14.89 30.50
C ASN A 872 22.27 14.19 31.67
N GLN A 873 21.21 13.44 31.37
CA GLN A 873 20.51 12.54 32.30
C GLN A 873 20.76 11.10 31.85
N SER A 874 20.74 10.15 32.79
CA SER A 874 20.87 8.73 32.44
C SER A 874 19.63 8.24 31.70
N VAL A 875 19.81 7.48 30.62
CA VAL A 875 18.74 6.66 30.06
C VAL A 875 18.40 5.51 31.01
N SER A 876 17.17 5.01 30.93
CA SER A 876 16.68 3.89 31.74
C SER A 876 17.37 2.57 31.39
N SER A 877 17.30 1.61 32.32
CA SER A 877 17.54 0.19 32.00
C SER A 877 16.40 -0.35 31.13
N GLY A 878 16.71 -1.22 30.17
CA GLY A 878 15.80 -1.62 29.09
C GLY A 878 16.01 -0.77 27.83
N TRP A 879 15.12 -0.94 26.85
CA TRP A 879 15.12 -0.14 25.61
C TRP A 879 14.67 1.30 25.88
N SER A 880 15.56 2.26 25.61
CA SER A 880 15.33 3.69 25.83
C SER A 880 15.51 4.49 24.55
N ASN A 881 14.60 5.42 24.26
CA ASN A 881 14.71 6.35 23.13
C ASN A 881 15.61 7.54 23.51
N ILE A 882 16.56 7.86 22.63
CA ILE A 882 17.39 9.06 22.68
C ILE A 882 16.90 10.00 21.57
N ASN A 883 16.33 11.14 21.94
CA ASN A 883 15.98 12.20 20.98
C ASN A 883 17.27 12.70 20.31
N PHE A 884 17.29 12.69 18.98
CA PHE A 884 18.46 12.98 18.14
C PHE A 884 18.15 14.16 17.21
N PRO A 885 19.06 15.11 16.98
CA PRO A 885 18.78 16.21 16.07
C PRO A 885 18.63 15.69 14.63
N SER A 886 17.63 16.22 13.93
CA SER A 886 17.19 15.76 12.60
C SER A 886 18.33 15.60 11.60
N THR A 887 18.71 14.35 11.34
CA THR A 887 19.84 13.99 10.46
C THR A 887 19.32 13.32 9.20
N GLN A 888 19.53 13.91 8.03
CA GLN A 888 19.05 13.36 6.77
C GLN A 888 19.92 12.18 6.30
N VAL A 889 19.27 11.13 5.77
CA VAL A 889 19.91 9.99 5.12
C VAL A 889 19.28 9.65 3.76
N THR A 890 20.10 9.12 2.87
CA THR A 890 19.75 8.74 1.50
C THR A 890 19.85 7.22 1.30
N SER A 891 18.87 6.63 0.63
CA SER A 891 18.79 5.19 0.35
C SER A 891 20.01 4.70 -0.43
N GLY A 892 20.65 3.63 0.04
CA GLY A 892 21.88 3.08 -0.51
C GLY A 892 23.16 3.83 -0.13
N THR A 893 23.06 5.01 0.51
CA THR A 893 24.21 5.72 1.07
C THR A 893 24.66 5.08 2.38
N VAL A 894 25.96 5.15 2.62
CA VAL A 894 26.67 4.51 3.72
C VAL A 894 27.08 5.56 4.74
N TYR A 895 26.98 5.21 6.01
CA TYR A 895 27.19 6.09 7.16
C TYR A 895 27.74 5.28 8.34
N TRP A 896 28.04 5.96 9.44
CA TRP A 896 28.53 5.35 10.67
C TRP A 896 27.76 5.86 11.89
N LEU A 897 27.12 4.95 12.62
CA LEU A 897 26.58 5.21 13.94
C LEU A 897 27.75 5.16 14.93
N ALA A 898 27.84 6.11 15.85
CA ALA A 898 28.94 6.21 16.80
C ALA A 898 28.42 6.35 18.23
N TYR A 899 29.04 5.63 19.17
CA TYR A 899 28.47 5.37 20.50
C TYR A 899 29.51 5.40 21.62
N ALA A 900 29.11 5.89 22.81
CA ALA A 900 29.86 5.77 24.07
C ALA A 900 28.93 5.82 25.31
N SER A 901 29.38 5.28 26.45
CA SER A 901 28.60 5.13 27.70
C SER A 901 29.44 5.33 28.97
N GLU A 902 28.81 5.67 30.10
CA GLU A 902 29.46 5.77 31.43
C GLU A 902 29.77 4.42 32.11
N ALA A 903 29.21 3.31 31.63
CA ALA A 903 29.48 1.96 32.14
C ALA A 903 29.51 0.93 31.00
N ASP A 904 29.83 -0.32 31.32
CA ASP A 904 29.87 -1.43 30.37
C ASP A 904 28.56 -1.57 29.58
N TYR A 905 28.68 -1.77 28.27
CA TYR A 905 27.59 -1.94 27.32
C TYR A 905 27.89 -3.10 26.38
N HIS A 906 26.87 -3.56 25.66
CA HIS A 906 26.91 -4.76 24.84
C HIS A 906 26.77 -4.42 23.35
N PHE A 907 27.54 -5.10 22.51
CA PHE A 907 27.45 -5.06 21.05
C PHE A 907 27.70 -6.45 20.49
N TRP A 908 27.11 -6.73 19.33
CA TRP A 908 27.43 -7.88 18.49
C TRP A 908 27.16 -7.54 17.01
N GLN A 909 27.63 -8.39 16.11
CA GLN A 909 27.58 -8.15 14.67
C GLN A 909 27.33 -9.46 13.91
N GLN A 910 26.41 -9.44 12.94
CA GLN A 910 26.34 -10.46 11.90
C GLN A 910 26.70 -9.88 10.52
N ASN A 911 27.28 -10.71 9.66
CA ASN A 911 28.28 -10.24 8.71
C ASN A 911 27.77 -10.14 7.26
N THR A 912 27.48 -8.91 6.81
CA THR A 912 27.48 -8.53 5.38
C THR A 912 28.13 -7.15 5.15
N GLY A 913 29.39 -7.00 5.59
CA GLY A 913 30.29 -5.97 5.03
C GLY A 913 30.52 -4.69 5.84
N GLY A 914 29.99 -4.58 7.06
CA GLY A 914 30.36 -3.53 8.00
C GLY A 914 31.69 -3.82 8.70
N ILE A 915 32.58 -2.82 8.84
CA ILE A 915 33.78 -2.91 9.70
C ILE A 915 33.44 -2.24 11.02
N GLN A 916 33.48 -2.95 12.15
CA GLN A 916 33.39 -2.30 13.46
C GLN A 916 34.74 -1.70 13.88
N LYS A 917 34.70 -0.49 14.46
CA LYS A 917 35.87 0.32 14.79
C LYS A 917 35.79 0.87 16.21
N PHE A 918 36.86 0.74 16.99
CA PHE A 918 36.88 1.25 18.37
C PHE A 918 38.15 2.05 18.71
N LYS A 919 38.02 2.97 19.68
CA LYS A 919 39.09 3.85 20.18
C LYS A 919 38.83 4.11 21.66
N SER A 920 39.86 4.00 22.50
CA SER A 920 39.70 4.25 23.95
C SER A 920 39.60 5.75 24.23
N ILE A 921 38.64 6.16 25.06
CA ILE A 921 38.41 7.56 25.42
C ILE A 921 37.66 7.72 26.75
N VAL A 922 38.06 8.71 27.56
CA VAL A 922 37.44 8.97 28.86
C VAL A 922 36.07 9.65 28.67
N PHE A 923 34.97 8.93 28.92
CA PHE A 923 33.60 9.39 28.62
C PHE A 923 33.27 10.77 29.18
N SER A 924 33.66 11.06 30.42
CA SER A 924 33.28 12.30 31.13
C SER A 924 33.86 13.57 30.48
N SER A 925 35.00 13.45 29.80
CA SER A 925 35.63 14.51 29.01
C SER A 925 35.40 14.40 27.50
N PHE A 926 34.77 13.31 27.03
CA PHE A 926 34.60 13.06 25.60
C PHE A 926 33.53 13.98 24.97
N THR A 927 33.85 14.53 23.81
CA THR A 927 32.90 15.12 22.87
C THR A 927 33.21 14.55 21.49
N PHE A 928 32.19 14.23 20.70
CA PHE A 928 32.38 13.75 19.34
C PHE A 928 33.17 14.76 18.50
N PRO A 929 34.32 14.37 17.91
CA PRO A 929 35.09 15.24 17.02
C PRO A 929 34.36 15.42 15.68
N SER A 930 34.63 16.54 14.99
CA SER A 930 34.00 16.91 13.71
C SER A 930 34.41 16.02 12.52
N SER A 931 35.54 15.33 12.63
CA SER A 931 35.93 14.15 11.85
C SER A 931 36.14 13.02 12.87
N ALA A 932 35.69 11.80 12.61
CA ALA A 932 36.03 10.66 13.47
C ALA A 932 37.56 10.40 13.46
N GLY A 933 38.19 10.77 12.33
CA GLY A 933 39.63 10.74 12.10
C GLY A 933 40.20 9.33 11.99
N THR A 934 41.52 9.25 11.83
CA THR A 934 42.20 7.95 11.70
C THR A 934 42.57 7.32 13.05
N GLY A 935 43.06 6.07 13.01
CA GLY A 935 43.61 5.37 14.19
C GLY A 935 42.61 4.57 15.02
N PHE A 936 41.46 4.17 14.46
CA PHE A 936 40.59 3.16 15.06
C PHE A 936 41.20 1.76 14.96
N THR A 937 40.94 0.91 15.95
CA THR A 937 41.30 -0.51 15.91
C THR A 937 40.11 -1.32 15.37
N PRO A 938 40.29 -2.21 14.38
CA PRO A 938 39.27 -3.19 13.98
C PRO A 938 38.96 -4.16 15.13
N CYS A 939 37.71 -4.62 15.24
CA CYS A 939 37.36 -5.68 16.18
C CYS A 939 37.47 -7.06 15.48
N ASP A 940 38.51 -7.84 15.81
CA ASP A 940 38.83 -9.10 15.11
C ASP A 940 38.17 -10.36 15.74
N ASP A 941 37.71 -10.33 17.00
CA ASP A 941 37.28 -11.51 17.76
C ASP A 941 36.03 -11.25 18.64
N ILE A 942 34.82 -11.50 18.12
CA ILE A 942 33.62 -11.85 18.93
C ILE A 942 32.90 -13.02 18.24
N SER A 943 32.66 -14.11 18.97
CA SER A 943 32.02 -15.33 18.45
C SER A 943 30.50 -15.36 18.68
N HIS A 944 29.78 -16.06 17.80
CA HIS A 944 28.30 -16.17 17.82
C HIS A 944 27.78 -17.10 18.92
N ILE A 945 26.60 -16.81 19.48
CA ILE A 945 25.48 -17.74 19.80
C ILE A 945 24.26 -16.89 20.25
N ALA A 946 23.03 -17.34 19.97
CA ALA A 946 21.82 -16.51 19.89
C ALA A 946 20.87 -16.51 21.12
N GLY A 947 20.06 -15.45 21.25
CA GLY A 947 19.27 -15.14 22.45
C GLY A 947 18.06 -14.20 22.29
N TYR A 948 17.96 -13.40 21.22
CA TYR A 948 16.75 -12.62 20.86
C TYR A 948 16.23 -13.01 19.47
N ASN A 949 14.94 -12.76 19.17
CA ASN A 949 14.28 -13.27 17.96
C ASN A 949 14.19 -12.21 16.84
N ASP A 950 14.79 -12.48 15.68
CA ASP A 950 14.85 -11.60 14.49
C ASP A 950 13.50 -11.39 13.75
N LYS A 951 12.35 -11.51 14.45
CA LYS A 951 11.05 -11.80 13.82
C LYS A 951 9.92 -10.95 14.40
N LYS A 952 9.29 -10.09 13.59
CA LYS A 952 7.98 -9.51 13.92
C LYS A 952 6.92 -10.59 13.69
N LEU A 953 6.51 -11.31 14.73
CA LEU A 953 5.52 -12.39 14.62
C LEU A 953 4.11 -11.78 14.58
N ILE A 954 3.45 -11.82 13.42
CA ILE A 954 2.02 -11.47 13.32
C ILE A 954 1.24 -12.55 14.07
N ILE A 955 1.47 -13.82 13.73
CA ILE A 955 0.94 -14.98 14.45
C ILE A 955 1.83 -16.21 14.24
N SER A 956 2.11 -16.99 15.30
CA SER A 956 3.04 -18.12 15.22
C SER A 956 2.73 -19.23 16.24
N LYS A 957 2.72 -20.48 15.74
CA LYS A 957 2.81 -21.75 16.51
C LYS A 957 4.26 -22.28 16.52
N GLY A 958 5.21 -21.47 16.04
CA GLY A 958 6.55 -21.90 15.65
C GLY A 958 6.61 -22.27 14.16
N GLN A 959 7.65 -21.79 13.47
CA GLN A 959 7.86 -22.00 12.02
C GLN A 959 7.95 -23.48 11.62
N ASP A 960 8.31 -24.34 12.57
CA ASP A 960 8.36 -25.80 12.44
C ASP A 960 6.97 -26.43 12.24
N ALA A 961 5.91 -25.76 12.69
CA ALA A 961 4.51 -26.05 12.38
C ALA A 961 3.98 -25.03 11.35
N TYR A 962 3.55 -23.86 11.83
CA TYR A 962 3.04 -22.77 10.99
C TYR A 962 3.26 -21.38 11.63
N ALA A 963 3.48 -20.37 10.78
CA ALA A 963 3.59 -18.96 11.19
C ALA A 963 3.31 -17.98 10.05
N LEU A 964 2.87 -16.77 10.41
CA LEU A 964 2.85 -15.58 9.57
C LEU A 964 3.67 -14.48 10.28
N GLU A 965 4.67 -13.96 9.59
CA GLU A 965 5.72 -13.10 10.15
C GLU A 965 6.06 -11.97 9.17
N MET A 966 6.72 -10.92 9.66
CA MET A 966 7.18 -9.81 8.82
C MET A 966 8.66 -9.51 9.07
N SER A 967 9.36 -9.03 8.06
CA SER A 967 10.72 -8.51 8.20
C SER A 967 10.75 -7.28 9.13
N LEU A 968 11.89 -7.07 9.81
CA LEU A 968 12.05 -6.00 10.80
C LEU A 968 11.75 -4.60 10.21
N ASP A 969 12.14 -4.37 8.96
CA ASP A 969 11.92 -3.15 8.17
C ASP A 969 10.49 -3.00 7.61
N GLY A 970 9.63 -4.00 7.78
CA GLY A 970 8.26 -4.03 7.25
C GLY A 970 8.14 -4.23 5.74
N SER A 971 9.23 -4.46 5.01
CA SER A 971 9.19 -4.54 3.53
C SER A 971 8.78 -5.89 2.97
N THR A 972 8.78 -6.95 3.80
CA THR A 972 8.58 -8.34 3.34
C THR A 972 7.70 -9.11 4.32
N LEU A 973 6.54 -9.57 3.83
CA LEU A 973 5.71 -10.57 4.49
C LEU A 973 6.32 -11.97 4.29
N LYS A 974 6.27 -12.81 5.32
CA LYS A 974 6.72 -14.20 5.32
C LYS A 974 5.65 -15.13 5.86
N GLY A 975 5.35 -16.21 5.14
CA GLY A 975 4.56 -17.34 5.63
C GLY A 975 5.42 -18.58 5.78
N TYR A 976 5.18 -19.36 6.83
CA TYR A 976 5.89 -20.60 7.12
C TYR A 976 4.93 -21.78 7.30
N ILE A 977 5.28 -22.92 6.68
CA ILE A 977 4.69 -24.25 6.94
C ILE A 977 5.85 -25.24 6.99
N ASN A 978 6.03 -26.00 8.08
CA ASN A 978 7.09 -27.01 8.20
C ASN A 978 8.53 -26.48 7.95
N ASN A 979 8.83 -25.25 8.37
CA ASN A 979 10.03 -24.47 8.04
C ASN A 979 10.19 -24.08 6.55
N SER A 980 9.19 -24.32 5.70
CA SER A 980 9.15 -23.85 4.32
C SER A 980 8.69 -22.39 4.27
N GLU A 981 9.59 -21.49 3.89
CA GLU A 981 9.34 -20.05 3.78
C GLU A 981 8.73 -19.70 2.41
N ILE A 982 7.65 -18.92 2.42
CA ILE A 982 7.13 -18.20 1.24
C ILE A 982 7.09 -16.70 1.56
N THR A 983 7.44 -15.85 0.59
CA THR A 983 7.57 -14.41 0.82
C THR A 983 6.83 -13.55 -0.20
N ALA A 984 6.47 -12.32 0.19
CA ALA A 984 5.98 -11.29 -0.71
C ALA A 984 6.43 -9.90 -0.23
N SER A 985 6.74 -9.01 -1.17
CA SER A 985 7.10 -7.62 -0.86
C SER A 985 5.88 -6.77 -0.55
N VAL A 986 6.01 -5.90 0.45
CA VAL A 986 5.00 -4.96 0.94
C VAL A 986 5.42 -3.54 0.56
N SER A 987 4.49 -2.74 0.06
CA SER A 987 4.70 -1.32 -0.23
C SER A 987 4.05 -0.46 0.86
N ALA A 988 4.83 0.44 1.47
CA ALA A 988 4.39 1.39 2.51
C ALA A 988 3.79 0.72 3.77
N PRO A 989 4.62 0.19 4.70
CA PRO A 989 4.17 -0.57 5.88
C PRO A 989 3.33 0.20 6.92
N LEU A 990 3.16 1.52 6.74
CA LEU A 990 2.39 2.40 7.61
C LEU A 990 0.87 2.38 7.33
N GLU A 991 0.42 1.61 6.34
CA GLU A 991 -0.99 1.47 5.94
C GLU A 991 -1.60 0.16 6.45
N TRP A 992 -2.93 0.02 6.37
CA TRP A 992 -3.60 -1.25 6.66
C TRP A 992 -3.42 -2.26 5.51
N HIS A 993 -2.86 -3.42 5.82
CA HIS A 993 -2.67 -4.52 4.87
C HIS A 993 -3.45 -5.77 5.30
N HIS A 994 -4.19 -6.38 4.38
CA HIS A 994 -4.73 -7.73 4.58
C HIS A 994 -3.73 -8.77 4.09
N TYR A 995 -3.35 -9.69 4.96
CA TYR A 995 -2.40 -10.75 4.69
C TYR A 995 -3.05 -12.11 4.92
N ALA A 996 -2.89 -13.04 3.95
CA ALA A 996 -3.31 -14.42 4.14
C ALA A 996 -2.31 -15.44 3.60
N LEU A 997 -2.13 -16.53 4.35
CA LEU A 997 -1.33 -17.71 4.02
C LEU A 997 -2.27 -18.91 3.93
N THR A 998 -2.29 -19.62 2.80
CA THR A 998 -3.04 -20.89 2.66
C THR A 998 -2.10 -22.05 2.35
N TYR A 999 -2.44 -23.25 2.84
CA TYR A 999 -1.77 -24.50 2.51
C TYR A 999 -2.77 -25.64 2.39
N ASN A 1000 -2.70 -26.41 1.30
CA ASN A 1000 -3.67 -27.46 0.98
C ASN A 1000 -3.07 -28.89 0.91
N GLY A 1001 -1.98 -29.16 1.63
CA GLY A 1001 -1.27 -30.44 1.56
C GLY A 1001 -0.45 -30.68 0.29
N SER A 1002 -0.52 -29.77 -0.70
CA SER A 1002 0.21 -29.84 -1.98
C SER A 1002 0.85 -28.53 -2.43
N ASN A 1003 0.30 -27.37 -2.05
CA ASN A 1003 0.86 -26.05 -2.32
C ASN A 1003 0.62 -25.11 -1.14
N GLN A 1004 1.63 -24.27 -0.86
CA GLN A 1004 1.58 -23.13 0.05
C GLN A 1004 1.47 -21.85 -0.79
N LYS A 1005 0.61 -20.92 -0.38
CA LYS A 1005 0.32 -19.67 -1.11
C LYS A 1005 0.26 -18.48 -0.18
N LEU A 1006 0.66 -17.32 -0.68
CA LEU A 1006 0.61 -16.05 0.03
C LEU A 1006 -0.25 -15.05 -0.75
N TYR A 1007 -1.08 -14.29 -0.03
CA TYR A 1007 -2.04 -13.34 -0.55
C TYR A 1007 -1.89 -11.98 0.16
N LEU A 1008 -1.93 -10.90 -0.61
CA LEU A 1008 -2.02 -9.52 -0.12
C LEU A 1008 -3.28 -8.87 -0.71
N TYR A 1009 -4.10 -8.20 0.10
CA TYR A 1009 -5.31 -7.49 -0.35
C TYR A 1009 -6.26 -8.37 -1.19
N GLY A 1010 -6.52 -9.60 -0.73
CA GLY A 1010 -7.32 -10.59 -1.47
C GLY A 1010 -6.61 -11.27 -2.66
N ASN A 1011 -5.48 -10.73 -3.12
CA ASN A 1011 -4.82 -11.15 -4.36
C ASN A 1011 -3.63 -12.07 -4.08
N GLN A 1012 -3.57 -13.23 -4.76
CA GLN A 1012 -2.46 -14.20 -4.61
C GLN A 1012 -1.15 -13.60 -5.17
N THR A 1013 -0.17 -13.36 -4.30
CA THR A 1013 1.13 -12.78 -4.69
C THR A 1013 2.19 -13.83 -4.96
N ASN A 1014 2.16 -14.97 -4.25
CA ASN A 1014 3.15 -16.04 -4.39
C ASN A 1014 2.54 -17.43 -4.18
N SER A 1015 3.14 -18.47 -4.75
CA SER A 1015 2.73 -19.88 -4.64
C SER A 1015 3.94 -20.80 -4.78
N THR A 1016 4.06 -21.82 -3.92
CA THR A 1016 5.13 -22.83 -3.97
C THR A 1016 4.55 -24.21 -3.63
N SER A 1017 4.99 -25.24 -4.35
CA SER A 1017 4.55 -26.62 -4.08
C SER A 1017 5.29 -27.22 -2.89
N LEU A 1018 4.53 -27.76 -1.94
CA LEU A 1018 4.99 -28.33 -0.67
C LEU A 1018 4.04 -29.47 -0.34
N THR A 1019 4.54 -30.65 0.05
CA THR A 1019 3.71 -31.84 0.28
C THR A 1019 3.95 -32.49 1.63
N GLY A 1020 2.90 -33.10 2.17
CA GLY A 1020 2.89 -33.80 3.45
C GLY A 1020 2.14 -33.05 4.55
N ASN A 1021 2.00 -33.71 5.69
CA ASN A 1021 1.28 -33.17 6.85
C ASN A 1021 2.06 -32.01 7.49
N ILE A 1022 1.34 -31.03 8.02
CA ILE A 1022 1.87 -30.00 8.92
C ILE A 1022 2.31 -30.68 10.23
N ASN A 1023 3.47 -30.29 10.78
CA ASN A 1023 3.94 -30.82 12.06
C ASN A 1023 3.13 -30.22 13.23
N THR A 1024 2.98 -31.00 14.30
CA THR A 1024 2.45 -30.52 15.58
C THR A 1024 3.58 -30.35 16.60
N ASN A 1025 3.40 -29.45 17.56
CA ASN A 1025 4.41 -29.14 18.57
C ASN A 1025 3.76 -28.68 19.88
N ALA A 1026 4.55 -28.60 20.96
CA ALA A 1026 4.08 -28.15 22.28
C ALA A 1026 4.23 -26.64 22.49
N ASN A 1027 4.34 -25.84 21.42
CA ASN A 1027 4.46 -24.40 21.49
C ASN A 1027 3.08 -23.76 21.58
N ASN A 1028 2.88 -22.81 22.50
CA ASN A 1028 1.67 -22.00 22.49
C ASN A 1028 1.59 -21.17 21.19
N LEU A 1029 0.38 -21.02 20.67
CA LEU A 1029 0.07 -20.03 19.64
C LEU A 1029 0.19 -18.62 20.23
N THR A 1030 0.89 -17.74 19.53
CA THR A 1030 1.09 -16.34 19.93
C THR A 1030 0.81 -15.36 18.79
N ILE A 1031 0.21 -14.22 19.10
CA ILE A 1031 -0.13 -13.13 18.16
C ILE A 1031 0.59 -11.85 18.60
N GLY A 1032 1.13 -11.09 17.64
CA GLY A 1032 1.79 -9.80 17.87
C GLY A 1032 3.15 -9.87 18.56
N LYS A 1033 3.74 -11.06 18.72
CA LYS A 1033 4.95 -11.25 19.52
C LYS A 1033 6.19 -10.66 18.86
N TYR A 1034 6.79 -9.67 19.50
CA TYR A 1034 7.81 -8.78 18.94
C TYR A 1034 7.34 -7.99 17.71
N PHE A 1035 6.02 -7.88 17.49
CA PHE A 1035 5.44 -7.01 16.47
C PHE A 1035 5.42 -5.56 16.99
N ASN A 1036 5.56 -4.59 16.08
CA ASN A 1036 5.49 -3.17 16.41
C ASN A 1036 4.43 -2.52 15.52
N GLY A 1037 3.38 -1.96 16.14
CA GLY A 1037 2.18 -1.47 15.49
C GLY A 1037 0.97 -2.39 15.70
N ILE A 1038 -0.03 -2.23 14.83
CA ILE A 1038 -1.41 -2.66 15.08
C ILE A 1038 -1.76 -3.96 14.31
N ILE A 1039 -2.45 -4.89 14.98
CA ILE A 1039 -3.01 -6.11 14.38
C ILE A 1039 -4.51 -6.22 14.70
N ASP A 1040 -5.30 -6.60 13.70
CA ASP A 1040 -6.76 -6.71 13.70
C ASP A 1040 -7.25 -7.99 12.99
N GLU A 1041 -8.49 -8.41 13.28
CA GLU A 1041 -9.25 -9.47 12.59
C GLU A 1041 -8.42 -10.72 12.23
N VAL A 1042 -7.82 -11.34 13.24
CA VAL A 1042 -6.93 -12.50 13.09
C VAL A 1042 -7.73 -13.80 13.06
N ARG A 1043 -7.62 -14.59 12.00
CA ARG A 1043 -8.36 -15.86 11.81
C ARG A 1043 -7.46 -17.01 11.43
N ILE A 1044 -7.74 -18.20 11.98
CA ILE A 1044 -7.15 -19.48 11.54
C ILE A 1044 -8.27 -20.44 11.15
N TYR A 1045 -8.11 -21.08 9.99
CA TYR A 1045 -8.96 -22.17 9.53
C TYR A 1045 -8.17 -23.47 9.38
N ASN A 1046 -8.76 -24.63 9.72
CA ASN A 1046 -8.20 -25.96 9.48
C ASN A 1046 -8.38 -26.48 8.02
N ARG A 1047 -8.71 -25.56 7.09
CA ARG A 1047 -8.85 -25.79 5.65
C ARG A 1047 -8.13 -24.69 4.86
N ALA A 1048 -7.82 -24.97 3.59
CA ALA A 1048 -7.40 -23.94 2.66
C ALA A 1048 -8.63 -23.18 2.13
N LEU A 1049 -8.66 -21.86 2.28
CA LEU A 1049 -9.68 -20.99 1.67
C LEU A 1049 -9.44 -20.82 0.16
N THR A 1050 -10.51 -20.59 -0.60
CA THR A 1050 -10.41 -20.23 -2.03
C THR A 1050 -9.89 -18.80 -2.22
N ALA A 1051 -9.57 -18.42 -3.47
CA ALA A 1051 -9.20 -17.02 -3.73
C ALA A 1051 -10.41 -16.09 -3.55
N GLU A 1052 -11.61 -16.58 -3.83
CA GLU A 1052 -12.88 -15.89 -3.72
C GLU A 1052 -13.24 -15.60 -2.24
N GLU A 1053 -13.07 -16.59 -1.36
CA GLU A 1053 -13.20 -16.42 0.09
C GLU A 1053 -12.19 -15.40 0.64
N ILE A 1054 -10.92 -15.48 0.23
CA ILE A 1054 -9.87 -14.52 0.63
C ILE A 1054 -10.11 -13.09 0.09
N ASN A 1055 -10.85 -12.93 -1.02
CA ASN A 1055 -11.28 -11.61 -1.50
C ASN A 1055 -12.50 -11.07 -0.75
N ALA A 1056 -13.43 -11.92 -0.31
CA ALA A 1056 -14.55 -11.51 0.54
C ALA A 1056 -14.10 -11.16 1.97
N SER A 1057 -13.12 -11.88 2.53
CA SER A 1057 -12.43 -11.53 3.80
C SER A 1057 -11.64 -10.22 3.71
N TYR A 1058 -11.37 -9.73 2.49
CA TYR A 1058 -10.73 -8.43 2.24
C TYR A 1058 -11.75 -7.31 2.02
N ASN A 1059 -12.73 -7.50 1.12
CA ASN A 1059 -13.79 -6.52 0.86
C ASN A 1059 -15.02 -7.17 0.19
N ALA A 1060 -15.98 -7.62 0.98
CA ALA A 1060 -17.22 -8.22 0.51
C ALA A 1060 -18.15 -7.23 -0.24
N GLY A 1061 -17.99 -5.92 0.00
CA GLY A 1061 -18.67 -4.86 -0.77
C GLY A 1061 -18.24 -4.79 -2.25
N LEU A 1062 -17.05 -5.30 -2.58
CA LEU A 1062 -16.52 -5.41 -3.95
C LEU A 1062 -16.56 -6.85 -4.49
N TYR A 1063 -16.51 -7.85 -3.62
CA TYR A 1063 -16.39 -9.27 -3.99
C TYR A 1063 -17.48 -10.12 -3.36
N ARG A 1064 -18.30 -10.79 -4.19
CA ARG A 1064 -19.28 -11.77 -3.72
C ARG A 1064 -18.58 -12.92 -3.00
N LEU A 1065 -19.05 -13.23 -1.79
CA LEU A 1065 -18.65 -14.40 -1.04
C LEU A 1065 -19.31 -15.66 -1.61
N GLU A 1066 -18.53 -16.42 -2.37
CA GLU A 1066 -18.92 -17.70 -2.95
C GLU A 1066 -17.81 -18.73 -2.74
N ALA A 1067 -18.10 -19.77 -1.95
CA ALA A 1067 -17.23 -20.90 -1.71
C ALA A 1067 -17.74 -22.13 -2.47
N ASN A 1068 -16.97 -22.61 -3.45
CA ASN A 1068 -17.17 -23.91 -4.06
C ASN A 1068 -16.34 -24.94 -3.30
N LEU A 1069 -17.01 -25.84 -2.60
CA LEU A 1069 -16.39 -26.84 -1.72
C LEU A 1069 -16.55 -28.20 -2.39
N THR A 1070 -15.43 -28.85 -2.71
CA THR A 1070 -15.34 -30.11 -3.46
C THR A 1070 -14.75 -31.22 -2.61
N ASP A 1071 -14.70 -32.44 -3.18
CA ASP A 1071 -14.08 -33.62 -2.57
C ASP A 1071 -14.70 -33.98 -1.20
N LEU A 1072 -16.01 -33.73 -1.06
CA LEU A 1072 -16.79 -33.99 0.15
C LEU A 1072 -17.04 -35.50 0.34
N GLU A 1073 -16.72 -35.99 1.54
CA GLU A 1073 -17.00 -37.37 1.99
C GLU A 1073 -18.46 -37.54 2.41
N GLU A 1074 -18.92 -38.78 2.58
CA GLU A 1074 -20.27 -39.05 3.12
C GLU A 1074 -20.39 -38.59 4.57
N GLY A 1075 -21.39 -37.76 4.87
CA GLY A 1075 -21.56 -37.22 6.22
C GLY A 1075 -22.45 -35.98 6.31
N ALA A 1076 -22.58 -35.46 7.53
CA ALA A 1076 -23.29 -34.22 7.80
C ALA A 1076 -22.29 -33.08 8.03
N TYR A 1077 -22.51 -31.95 7.35
CA TYR A 1077 -21.70 -30.73 7.41
C TYR A 1077 -22.57 -29.57 7.92
N THR A 1078 -22.08 -28.79 8.88
CA THR A 1078 -22.77 -27.57 9.36
C THR A 1078 -22.11 -26.32 8.77
N TYR A 1079 -22.84 -25.24 8.47
CA TYR A 1079 -22.23 -23.99 8.01
C TYR A 1079 -22.96 -22.73 8.46
N THR A 1080 -22.19 -21.68 8.74
CA THR A 1080 -22.66 -20.33 9.09
C THR A 1080 -21.79 -19.31 8.38
N ALA A 1081 -22.38 -18.24 7.84
CA ALA A 1081 -21.65 -17.14 7.23
C ALA A 1081 -21.75 -15.87 8.09
N TYR A 1082 -20.69 -15.06 8.08
CA TYR A 1082 -20.52 -13.87 8.92
C TYR A 1082 -20.22 -12.66 8.05
N ALA A 1083 -20.70 -11.48 8.45
CA ALA A 1083 -20.38 -10.19 7.86
C ALA A 1083 -20.09 -9.16 8.94
N GLN A 1084 -19.05 -8.35 8.76
CA GLN A 1084 -18.63 -7.31 9.69
C GLN A 1084 -18.28 -6.03 8.93
N ASP A 1085 -18.71 -4.89 9.47
CA ASP A 1085 -18.51 -3.57 8.90
C ASP A 1085 -17.22 -2.88 9.42
N GLU A 1086 -16.89 -1.72 8.83
CA GLU A 1086 -15.68 -0.96 9.14
C GLU A 1086 -15.66 -0.38 10.58
N MET A 1087 -16.80 -0.36 11.27
CA MET A 1087 -16.93 0.01 12.69
C MET A 1087 -16.89 -1.20 13.65
N GLY A 1088 -16.86 -2.42 13.13
CA GLY A 1088 -16.80 -3.66 13.91
C GLY A 1088 -18.17 -4.21 14.33
N ASN A 1089 -19.30 -3.70 13.82
CA ASN A 1089 -20.58 -4.34 14.07
C ASN A 1089 -20.64 -5.66 13.28
N LEU A 1090 -21.16 -6.71 13.91
CA LEU A 1090 -21.15 -8.09 13.40
C LEU A 1090 -22.56 -8.61 13.20
N ASN A 1091 -22.79 -9.28 12.07
CA ASN A 1091 -23.99 -10.06 11.80
C ASN A 1091 -23.64 -11.44 11.24
N ASN A 1092 -24.54 -12.41 11.35
CA ASN A 1092 -24.36 -13.75 10.84
C ASN A 1092 -25.69 -14.37 10.37
N THR A 1093 -25.59 -15.29 9.41
CA THR A 1093 -26.73 -16.11 8.98
C THR A 1093 -27.17 -17.07 10.10
N GLU A 1094 -28.30 -17.76 9.90
CA GLU A 1094 -28.55 -19.00 10.62
C GLU A 1094 -27.45 -20.04 10.32
N THR A 1095 -27.23 -20.97 11.25
CA THR A 1095 -26.45 -22.18 10.98
C THR A 1095 -27.32 -23.19 10.25
N ARG A 1096 -26.88 -23.66 9.08
CA ARG A 1096 -27.55 -24.71 8.30
C ARG A 1096 -26.79 -26.03 8.38
N THR A 1097 -27.50 -27.14 8.16
CA THR A 1097 -26.92 -28.49 8.03
C THR A 1097 -27.13 -29.05 6.62
N LEU A 1098 -26.12 -29.72 6.06
CA LEU A 1098 -26.15 -30.40 4.77
C LEU A 1098 -25.73 -31.86 4.95
N THR A 1099 -26.43 -32.81 4.32
CA THR A 1099 -26.01 -34.22 4.27
C THR A 1099 -25.48 -34.57 2.87
N VAL A 1100 -24.28 -35.12 2.82
CA VAL A 1100 -23.65 -35.68 1.62
C VAL A 1100 -23.83 -37.19 1.62
N ASP A 1101 -24.44 -37.73 0.57
CA ASP A 1101 -24.80 -39.15 0.39
C ASP A 1101 -24.46 -39.56 -1.05
N THR A 1102 -23.20 -39.96 -1.29
CA THR A 1102 -22.64 -40.12 -2.64
C THR A 1102 -22.80 -41.53 -3.22
N ILE A 1103 -23.32 -42.49 -2.44
CA ILE A 1103 -23.66 -43.85 -2.89
C ILE A 1103 -25.20 -44.04 -2.91
N PRO A 1104 -25.94 -43.39 -3.84
CA PRO A 1104 -27.37 -43.62 -3.98
C PRO A 1104 -27.64 -45.06 -4.44
N PRO A 1105 -28.67 -45.76 -3.91
CA PRO A 1105 -28.95 -47.15 -4.26
C PRO A 1105 -29.15 -47.37 -5.77
N TYR A 1106 -28.41 -48.33 -6.32
CA TYR A 1106 -28.57 -48.80 -7.69
C TYR A 1106 -29.93 -49.50 -7.84
N SER A 1107 -30.93 -48.73 -8.30
CA SER A 1107 -32.27 -49.23 -8.61
C SER A 1107 -32.24 -50.22 -9.77
N ILE A 1108 -32.51 -51.50 -9.49
CA ILE A 1108 -32.46 -52.60 -10.47
C ILE A 1108 -33.84 -53.24 -10.69
N ASN A 1109 -34.13 -53.63 -11.92
CA ASN A 1109 -35.42 -54.25 -12.31
C ASN A 1109 -35.27 -55.41 -13.30
N THR A 1110 -34.06 -55.94 -13.47
CA THR A 1110 -33.73 -57.10 -14.31
C THR A 1110 -32.65 -57.94 -13.66
N CYS A 1111 -32.70 -59.26 -13.88
CA CYS A 1111 -31.63 -60.20 -13.58
C CYS A 1111 -30.33 -59.83 -14.33
N GLN A 1112 -29.20 -59.73 -13.62
CA GLN A 1112 -27.89 -59.29 -14.15
C GLN A 1112 -26.73 -59.64 -13.20
N SER A 1113 -25.49 -59.42 -13.61
CA SER A 1113 -24.34 -59.44 -12.69
C SER A 1113 -24.28 -58.16 -11.85
N LEU A 1114 -23.86 -58.30 -10.59
CA LEU A 1114 -23.60 -57.22 -9.64
C LEU A 1114 -22.08 -57.09 -9.51
N THR A 1115 -21.54 -55.99 -10.04
CA THR A 1115 -20.11 -55.86 -10.40
C THR A 1115 -19.45 -54.59 -9.85
N ILE A 1116 -20.15 -53.84 -8.99
CA ILE A 1116 -19.65 -52.57 -8.41
C ILE A 1116 -19.29 -52.85 -6.96
N GLU A 1117 -18.01 -52.72 -6.63
CA GLU A 1117 -17.50 -52.81 -5.27
C GLU A 1117 -18.14 -51.73 -4.38
N ASN A 1118 -18.54 -52.08 -3.15
CA ASN A 1118 -19.34 -51.23 -2.26
C ASN A 1118 -20.76 -50.90 -2.80
N GLY A 1119 -21.21 -51.59 -3.86
CA GLY A 1119 -22.50 -51.31 -4.49
C GLY A 1119 -23.70 -51.71 -3.64
N ILE A 1120 -24.53 -50.72 -3.29
CA ILE A 1120 -25.87 -50.93 -2.73
C ILE A 1120 -26.86 -51.04 -3.89
N TYR A 1121 -27.44 -52.22 -4.09
CA TYR A 1121 -28.44 -52.50 -5.11
C TYR A 1121 -29.83 -52.66 -4.49
N GLU A 1122 -30.81 -51.88 -4.96
CA GLU A 1122 -32.20 -51.96 -4.54
C GLU A 1122 -33.08 -52.51 -5.67
N LEU A 1123 -33.81 -53.60 -5.41
CA LEU A 1123 -34.74 -54.19 -6.38
C LEU A 1123 -36.03 -53.37 -6.40
N VAL A 1124 -36.33 -52.70 -7.52
CA VAL A 1124 -37.55 -51.85 -7.67
C VAL A 1124 -38.72 -52.56 -8.37
N GLY A 1125 -38.67 -53.89 -8.48
CA GLY A 1125 -39.71 -54.69 -9.12
C GLY A 1125 -39.41 -56.19 -9.17
N ASN A 1126 -40.46 -57.01 -9.29
CA ASN A 1126 -40.31 -58.47 -9.42
C ASN A 1126 -39.53 -58.84 -10.70
N VAL A 1127 -38.48 -59.67 -10.55
CA VAL A 1127 -37.64 -60.15 -11.65
C VAL A 1127 -37.86 -61.64 -11.92
N SER A 1128 -37.45 -62.11 -13.11
CA SER A 1128 -37.58 -63.51 -13.52
C SER A 1128 -36.47 -63.97 -14.46
N SER A 1129 -35.94 -65.19 -14.26
CA SER A 1129 -34.97 -65.84 -15.15
C SER A 1129 -35.23 -67.34 -15.32
N ASP A 1130 -35.08 -67.81 -16.56
CA ASP A 1130 -35.13 -69.23 -16.93
C ASP A 1130 -34.07 -70.10 -16.24
N ALA A 1131 -32.95 -69.49 -15.81
CA ALA A 1131 -31.80 -70.13 -15.18
C ALA A 1131 -31.35 -69.33 -13.96
N THR A 1132 -30.18 -68.68 -14.03
CA THR A 1132 -29.63 -67.79 -13.00
C THR A 1132 -30.21 -66.38 -13.10
N CYS A 1133 -30.54 -65.74 -11.98
CA CYS A 1133 -30.97 -64.33 -11.97
C CYS A 1133 -29.82 -63.36 -11.67
N PHE A 1134 -29.24 -63.40 -10.46
CA PHE A 1134 -28.11 -62.54 -10.09
C PHE A 1134 -26.81 -63.32 -9.92
N THR A 1135 -25.70 -62.73 -10.38
CA THR A 1135 -24.33 -63.19 -10.10
C THR A 1135 -23.61 -62.08 -9.34
N ILE A 1136 -22.82 -62.42 -8.33
CA ILE A 1136 -21.99 -61.47 -7.58
C ILE A 1136 -20.55 -61.61 -8.08
N GLU A 1137 -19.95 -60.48 -8.45
CA GLU A 1137 -18.64 -60.40 -9.12
C GLU A 1137 -17.71 -59.32 -8.51
N ALA A 1138 -18.09 -58.73 -7.37
CA ALA A 1138 -17.26 -57.79 -6.60
C ALA A 1138 -17.64 -57.81 -5.10
N ASP A 1139 -16.75 -57.29 -4.26
CA ASP A 1139 -16.85 -57.32 -2.79
C ASP A 1139 -17.69 -56.17 -2.22
N ASN A 1140 -18.06 -56.27 -0.94
CA ASN A 1140 -18.81 -55.25 -0.19
C ASN A 1140 -20.21 -54.94 -0.78
N ILE A 1141 -20.79 -55.85 -1.57
CA ILE A 1141 -22.09 -55.66 -2.23
C ILE A 1141 -23.26 -55.88 -1.25
N THR A 1142 -24.19 -54.93 -1.22
CA THR A 1142 -25.51 -55.10 -0.61
C THR A 1142 -26.57 -55.27 -1.68
N LEU A 1143 -27.37 -56.33 -1.61
CA LEU A 1143 -28.62 -56.50 -2.36
C LEU A 1143 -29.79 -56.43 -1.39
N ASP A 1144 -30.53 -55.31 -1.42
CA ASP A 1144 -31.82 -55.18 -0.76
C ASP A 1144 -32.93 -55.38 -1.79
N CYS A 1145 -33.77 -56.39 -1.58
CA CYS A 1145 -34.85 -56.66 -2.50
C CYS A 1145 -36.13 -55.85 -2.22
N ALA A 1146 -36.21 -55.05 -1.17
CA ALA A 1146 -37.38 -54.26 -0.78
C ALA A 1146 -38.72 -55.06 -0.73
N GLY A 1147 -38.66 -56.37 -0.47
CA GLY A 1147 -39.82 -57.28 -0.49
C GLY A 1147 -40.25 -57.80 -1.87
N TYR A 1148 -39.60 -57.37 -2.97
CA TYR A 1148 -39.87 -57.85 -4.32
C TYR A 1148 -39.33 -59.28 -4.56
N THR A 1149 -39.85 -59.89 -5.62
CA THR A 1149 -39.71 -61.32 -5.89
C THR A 1149 -38.63 -61.62 -6.92
N ILE A 1150 -37.68 -62.49 -6.55
CA ILE A 1150 -36.70 -63.08 -7.47
C ILE A 1150 -37.21 -64.44 -7.92
N ASN A 1151 -37.77 -64.51 -9.13
CA ASN A 1151 -38.20 -65.76 -9.75
C ASN A 1151 -37.03 -66.36 -10.52
N TYR A 1152 -36.55 -67.55 -10.14
CA TYR A 1152 -35.37 -68.17 -10.77
C TYR A 1152 -35.64 -69.60 -11.20
N SER A 1153 -34.76 -70.19 -12.01
CA SER A 1153 -34.89 -71.57 -12.50
C SER A 1153 -36.29 -71.87 -13.06
N GLN A 1154 -36.83 -70.96 -13.89
CA GLN A 1154 -38.21 -71.11 -14.40
C GLN A 1154 -38.37 -72.25 -15.41
N SER A 1155 -37.33 -72.57 -16.19
CA SER A 1155 -37.35 -73.67 -17.18
C SER A 1155 -36.07 -74.52 -17.24
N SER A 1156 -35.00 -74.09 -16.55
CA SER A 1156 -33.72 -74.79 -16.48
C SER A 1156 -33.07 -74.63 -15.10
N VAL A 1157 -31.98 -75.36 -14.83
CA VAL A 1157 -31.27 -75.30 -13.54
C VAL A 1157 -30.46 -74.00 -13.45
N GLY A 1158 -30.46 -73.35 -12.28
CA GLY A 1158 -29.71 -72.13 -12.04
C GLY A 1158 -29.85 -71.59 -10.61
N TYR A 1159 -29.36 -70.37 -10.41
CA TYR A 1159 -29.22 -69.72 -9.10
C TYR A 1159 -30.12 -68.48 -8.97
N ALA A 1160 -30.75 -68.20 -7.83
CA ALA A 1160 -31.40 -66.90 -7.67
C ALA A 1160 -30.35 -65.79 -7.48
N ILE A 1161 -29.41 -66.04 -6.57
CA ILE A 1161 -28.23 -65.21 -6.29
C ILE A 1161 -27.01 -66.13 -6.20
N ASN A 1162 -26.01 -65.89 -7.05
CA ASN A 1162 -24.82 -66.71 -7.21
C ASN A 1162 -23.54 -65.95 -6.85
N ASN A 1163 -23.00 -66.17 -5.65
CA ASN A 1163 -21.62 -65.86 -5.32
C ASN A 1163 -20.76 -67.12 -5.50
N SER A 1164 -20.50 -67.49 -6.76
CA SER A 1164 -19.50 -68.50 -7.12
C SER A 1164 -18.11 -67.90 -7.39
N GLY A 1165 -17.93 -66.60 -7.15
CA GLY A 1165 -16.70 -65.87 -7.41
C GLY A 1165 -15.71 -65.90 -6.23
N GLY A 1166 -16.21 -66.08 -5.00
CA GLY A 1166 -15.42 -65.85 -3.79
C GLY A 1166 -15.34 -64.37 -3.42
N SER A 1167 -16.47 -63.66 -3.53
CA SER A 1167 -16.56 -62.26 -3.10
C SER A 1167 -17.03 -62.15 -1.65
N ASP A 1168 -16.48 -61.17 -0.92
CA ASP A 1168 -16.62 -61.05 0.53
C ASP A 1168 -17.51 -59.89 0.97
N ASN A 1169 -17.91 -59.91 2.24
CA ASN A 1169 -18.70 -58.87 2.91
C ASN A 1169 -20.04 -58.56 2.19
N ILE A 1170 -20.68 -59.61 1.67
CA ILE A 1170 -21.92 -59.56 0.90
C ILE A 1170 -23.13 -59.48 1.85
N THR A 1171 -24.08 -58.58 1.60
CA THR A 1171 -25.36 -58.54 2.34
C THR A 1171 -26.53 -58.82 1.41
N ILE A 1172 -27.34 -59.84 1.69
CA ILE A 1172 -28.57 -60.19 0.96
C ILE A 1172 -29.76 -60.09 1.90
N LYS A 1173 -30.68 -59.15 1.65
CA LYS A 1173 -31.81 -58.88 2.55
C LYS A 1173 -33.14 -58.60 1.86
N ASN A 1174 -34.22 -58.87 2.59
CA ASN A 1174 -35.61 -58.59 2.22
C ASN A 1174 -36.10 -59.27 0.92
N CYS A 1175 -35.43 -60.32 0.44
CA CYS A 1175 -35.74 -60.97 -0.85
C CYS A 1175 -36.82 -62.04 -0.74
N ASN A 1176 -37.83 -61.97 -1.61
CA ASN A 1176 -38.78 -63.07 -1.83
C ASN A 1176 -38.28 -63.97 -2.97
N VAL A 1177 -37.46 -64.97 -2.66
CA VAL A 1177 -36.81 -65.84 -3.65
C VAL A 1177 -37.66 -67.07 -3.94
N VAL A 1178 -38.03 -67.30 -5.20
CA VAL A 1178 -38.97 -68.36 -5.60
C VAL A 1178 -38.44 -69.15 -6.82
N GLN A 1179 -38.26 -70.46 -6.64
CA GLN A 1179 -37.98 -71.37 -7.75
C GLN A 1179 -39.25 -71.57 -8.59
N GLY A 1180 -39.19 -71.44 -9.92
CA GLY A 1180 -40.37 -71.62 -10.79
C GLY A 1180 -40.64 -73.07 -11.21
N SER A 1181 -39.57 -73.84 -11.43
CA SER A 1181 -39.67 -75.24 -11.87
C SER A 1181 -39.37 -76.23 -10.75
N THR A 1182 -39.68 -77.51 -11.00
CA THR A 1182 -39.22 -78.64 -10.18
C THR A 1182 -37.87 -79.19 -10.64
N SER A 1183 -37.05 -78.39 -11.34
CA SER A 1183 -35.72 -78.78 -11.82
C SER A 1183 -34.79 -79.20 -10.68
N GLN A 1184 -34.01 -80.25 -10.90
CA GLN A 1184 -33.08 -80.79 -9.91
C GLN A 1184 -31.88 -79.85 -9.68
N ASP A 1185 -31.28 -79.90 -8.49
CA ASP A 1185 -29.98 -79.25 -8.18
C ASP A 1185 -29.94 -77.73 -8.41
N ALA A 1186 -31.07 -77.04 -8.20
CA ALA A 1186 -31.16 -75.57 -8.24
C ALA A 1186 -30.91 -74.95 -6.86
N TYR A 1187 -30.36 -73.73 -6.83
CA TYR A 1187 -29.94 -73.03 -5.60
C TYR A 1187 -30.61 -71.66 -5.51
N ALA A 1188 -31.23 -71.29 -4.38
CA ALA A 1188 -31.73 -69.93 -4.23
C ALA A 1188 -30.57 -68.97 -3.94
N ILE A 1189 -29.87 -69.13 -2.81
CA ILE A 1189 -28.64 -68.39 -2.51
C ILE A 1189 -27.47 -69.38 -2.45
N TYR A 1190 -26.39 -69.10 -3.18
CA TYR A 1190 -25.16 -69.88 -3.18
C TYR A 1190 -23.94 -69.00 -2.91
N GLY A 1191 -23.09 -69.43 -1.97
CA GLY A 1191 -21.78 -68.85 -1.67
C GLY A 1191 -20.68 -69.90 -1.70
N TYR A 1192 -19.53 -69.53 -2.27
CA TYR A 1192 -18.31 -70.34 -2.37
C TYR A 1192 -17.13 -69.49 -1.91
N GLU A 1193 -16.30 -69.98 -0.97
CA GLU A 1193 -15.17 -69.23 -0.40
C GLU A 1193 -15.56 -67.81 0.06
N MET A 1194 -16.78 -67.66 0.62
CA MET A 1194 -17.39 -66.37 1.01
C MET A 1194 -17.20 -66.10 2.50
N GLU A 1195 -16.60 -64.96 2.86
CA GLU A 1195 -16.35 -64.54 4.23
C GLU A 1195 -17.20 -63.33 4.67
N ASN A 1196 -17.42 -63.22 5.99
CA ASN A 1196 -18.03 -62.08 6.70
C ASN A 1196 -19.41 -61.60 6.16
N SER A 1197 -20.13 -62.45 5.43
CA SER A 1197 -21.33 -62.04 4.67
C SER A 1197 -22.63 -62.33 5.44
N THR A 1198 -23.69 -61.58 5.16
CA THR A 1198 -24.98 -61.62 5.87
C THR A 1198 -26.16 -61.95 4.95
N ILE A 1199 -27.00 -62.90 5.34
CA ILE A 1199 -28.24 -63.29 4.65
C ILE A 1199 -29.39 -63.13 5.66
N ASP A 1200 -30.11 -62.00 5.58
CA ASP A 1200 -31.09 -61.60 6.61
C ASP A 1200 -32.51 -61.35 6.08
N ASN A 1201 -33.53 -61.76 6.84
CA ASN A 1201 -34.94 -61.43 6.58
C ASN A 1201 -35.46 -61.78 5.16
N ASN A 1202 -34.94 -62.85 4.54
CA ASN A 1202 -35.39 -63.32 3.23
C ASN A 1202 -36.50 -64.36 3.35
N ILE A 1203 -37.42 -64.39 2.38
CA ILE A 1203 -38.43 -65.44 2.21
C ILE A 1203 -38.00 -66.31 1.03
N ILE A 1204 -37.66 -67.58 1.26
CA ILE A 1204 -37.05 -68.45 0.24
C ILE A 1204 -37.91 -69.69 0.03
N THR A 1205 -38.34 -69.95 -1.21
CA THR A 1205 -39.18 -71.10 -1.58
C THR A 1205 -38.58 -71.91 -2.73
N THR A 1206 -38.36 -73.21 -2.51
CA THR A 1206 -37.84 -74.15 -3.53
C THR A 1206 -38.75 -75.36 -3.71
N TYR A 1207 -38.76 -75.95 -4.91
CA TYR A 1207 -39.66 -77.06 -5.28
C TYR A 1207 -38.95 -78.24 -5.97
N GLY A 1208 -37.74 -78.04 -6.49
CA GLY A 1208 -36.96 -79.07 -7.17
C GLY A 1208 -36.38 -80.12 -6.23
N SER A 1209 -36.24 -81.35 -6.72
CA SER A 1209 -35.50 -82.40 -5.99
C SER A 1209 -34.03 -81.99 -5.81
N TYR A 1210 -33.43 -82.25 -4.66
CA TYR A 1210 -32.07 -81.75 -4.33
C TYR A 1210 -31.90 -80.23 -4.54
N SER A 1211 -32.97 -79.44 -4.38
CA SER A 1211 -32.86 -77.97 -4.36
C SER A 1211 -32.31 -77.47 -3.03
N HIS A 1212 -31.61 -76.33 -3.06
CA HIS A 1212 -30.99 -75.73 -1.89
C HIS A 1212 -31.52 -74.31 -1.71
N ALA A 1213 -32.04 -73.96 -0.53
CA ALA A 1213 -32.49 -72.58 -0.28
C ALA A 1213 -31.32 -71.64 0.05
N VAL A 1214 -30.46 -71.99 1.00
CA VAL A 1214 -29.15 -71.36 1.21
C VAL A 1214 -28.07 -72.44 1.19
N CYS A 1215 -27.00 -72.22 0.44
CA CYS A 1215 -25.87 -73.15 0.33
C CYS A 1215 -24.54 -72.41 0.45
N LEU A 1216 -23.76 -72.68 1.50
CA LEU A 1216 -22.38 -72.19 1.64
C LEU A 1216 -21.40 -73.37 1.48
N ASN A 1217 -20.40 -73.18 0.63
CA ASN A 1217 -19.48 -74.23 0.19
C ASN A 1217 -18.01 -73.76 0.24
N SER A 1218 -17.06 -74.70 0.31
CA SER A 1218 -15.61 -74.46 0.33
C SER A 1218 -15.17 -73.30 1.22
N SER A 1219 -14.88 -73.56 2.49
CA SER A 1219 -14.22 -72.59 3.38
C SER A 1219 -14.97 -71.27 3.62
N SER A 1220 -16.26 -71.15 3.27
CA SER A 1220 -17.04 -69.95 3.62
C SER A 1220 -17.13 -69.80 5.15
N ILE A 1221 -16.63 -68.69 5.71
CA ILE A 1221 -16.53 -68.48 7.17
C ILE A 1221 -17.12 -67.16 7.67
N LEU A 1222 -17.46 -67.13 8.97
CA LEU A 1222 -17.94 -65.93 9.70
C LEU A 1222 -19.24 -65.32 9.14
N ASN A 1223 -19.98 -66.05 8.32
CA ASN A 1223 -21.22 -65.58 7.72
C ASN A 1223 -22.40 -65.68 8.70
N ASN A 1224 -23.34 -64.74 8.61
CA ASN A 1224 -24.56 -64.71 9.43
C ASN A 1224 -25.79 -65.02 8.55
N ILE A 1225 -26.52 -66.07 8.89
CA ILE A 1225 -27.81 -66.42 8.27
C ILE A 1225 -28.90 -66.18 9.32
N THR A 1226 -29.71 -65.14 9.17
CA THR A 1226 -30.59 -64.65 10.25
C THR A 1226 -32.01 -64.31 9.78
N ASN A 1227 -33.01 -64.52 10.65
CA ASN A 1227 -34.42 -64.12 10.44
C ASN A 1227 -35.12 -64.66 9.16
N ASN A 1228 -34.51 -65.58 8.39
CA ASN A 1228 -35.06 -66.01 7.10
C ASN A 1228 -36.24 -66.99 7.29
N THR A 1229 -37.25 -66.88 6.42
CA THR A 1229 -38.35 -67.86 6.32
C THR A 1229 -38.15 -68.74 5.09
N ILE A 1230 -37.84 -70.02 5.31
CA ILE A 1230 -37.41 -70.96 4.26
C ILE A 1230 -38.43 -72.10 4.11
N MET A 1231 -38.82 -72.40 2.87
CA MET A 1231 -39.74 -73.49 2.51
C MET A 1231 -39.21 -74.33 1.34
N ALA A 1232 -38.56 -75.47 1.64
CA ALA A 1232 -38.05 -76.39 0.61
C ALA A 1232 -38.98 -77.61 0.45
N TYR A 1233 -39.82 -77.59 -0.60
CA TYR A 1233 -40.84 -78.60 -0.87
C TYR A 1233 -40.33 -79.85 -1.60
N GLY A 1234 -39.17 -79.78 -2.24
CA GLY A 1234 -38.63 -80.87 -3.05
C GLY A 1234 -38.09 -82.05 -2.25
N SER A 1235 -38.15 -83.27 -2.80
CA SER A 1235 -37.52 -84.43 -2.19
C SER A 1235 -36.00 -84.29 -2.15
N TRP A 1236 -35.37 -84.59 -1.01
CA TRP A 1236 -33.97 -84.28 -0.72
C TRP A 1236 -33.62 -82.79 -0.79
N GLY A 1237 -34.60 -81.89 -0.62
CA GLY A 1237 -34.36 -80.46 -0.56
C GLY A 1237 -33.68 -80.01 0.74
N TYR A 1238 -32.77 -79.05 0.65
CA TYR A 1238 -32.01 -78.50 1.77
C TYR A 1238 -32.46 -77.07 2.09
N GLY A 1239 -32.76 -76.79 3.36
CA GLY A 1239 -33.07 -75.43 3.83
C GLY A 1239 -31.80 -74.59 3.89
N ILE A 1240 -30.91 -74.93 4.82
CA ILE A 1240 -29.53 -74.45 4.84
C ILE A 1240 -28.59 -75.65 4.64
N TYR A 1241 -27.68 -75.56 3.67
CA TYR A 1241 -26.63 -76.53 3.41
C TYR A 1241 -25.25 -75.89 3.61
N LEU A 1242 -24.41 -76.51 4.43
CA LEU A 1242 -23.04 -76.09 4.67
C LEU A 1242 -22.06 -77.22 4.31
N VAL A 1243 -21.05 -76.91 3.49
CA VAL A 1243 -20.03 -77.85 3.04
C VAL A 1243 -18.65 -77.27 3.30
N SER A 1244 -17.88 -77.90 4.18
CA SER A 1244 -16.52 -77.47 4.57
C SER A 1244 -16.44 -75.99 4.97
N SER A 1245 -17.52 -75.46 5.57
CA SER A 1245 -17.75 -74.04 5.83
C SER A 1245 -17.91 -73.80 7.34
N ASP A 1246 -16.97 -73.08 7.95
CA ASP A 1246 -16.75 -73.05 9.41
C ASP A 1246 -17.16 -71.73 10.08
N SER A 1247 -17.40 -71.73 11.39
CA SER A 1247 -17.59 -70.50 12.19
C SER A 1247 -18.76 -69.60 11.77
N ASN A 1248 -19.75 -70.13 11.05
CA ASN A 1248 -20.93 -69.40 10.58
C ASN A 1248 -22.04 -69.38 11.66
N THR A 1249 -22.81 -68.28 11.71
CA THR A 1249 -23.96 -68.10 12.63
C THR A 1249 -25.27 -68.39 11.90
N ILE A 1250 -26.19 -69.11 12.56
CA ILE A 1250 -27.55 -69.40 12.08
C ILE A 1250 -28.52 -69.12 13.23
N ALA A 1251 -29.20 -67.96 13.21
CA ALA A 1251 -30.10 -67.55 14.29
C ALA A 1251 -31.51 -67.16 13.79
N ASP A 1252 -32.55 -67.48 14.57
CA ASP A 1252 -33.93 -67.00 14.35
C ASP A 1252 -34.56 -67.35 12.98
N ASN A 1253 -34.05 -68.36 12.27
CA ASN A 1253 -34.56 -68.79 10.96
C ASN A 1253 -35.75 -69.76 11.09
N ASN A 1254 -36.83 -69.53 10.35
CA ASN A 1254 -38.03 -70.36 10.30
C ASN A 1254 -38.00 -71.29 9.07
N ILE A 1255 -37.59 -72.55 9.24
CA ILE A 1255 -37.32 -73.49 8.14
C ILE A 1255 -38.34 -74.63 8.11
N THR A 1256 -39.11 -74.76 7.03
CA THR A 1256 -40.16 -75.78 6.84
C THR A 1256 -39.92 -76.62 5.59
N ASN A 1257 -39.49 -77.87 5.76
CA ASN A 1257 -39.15 -78.77 4.65
C ASN A 1257 -40.07 -80.01 4.63
N PRO A 1258 -41.18 -80.01 3.88
CA PRO A 1258 -42.12 -81.13 3.82
C PRO A 1258 -41.78 -82.22 2.78
N GLY A 1259 -40.67 -82.09 2.05
CA GLY A 1259 -40.24 -83.06 1.03
C GLY A 1259 -39.68 -84.36 1.61
N ASP A 1260 -39.87 -85.48 0.91
CA ASP A 1260 -39.32 -86.78 1.31
C ASP A 1260 -37.78 -86.76 1.26
N GLY A 1261 -37.12 -87.15 2.36
CA GLY A 1261 -35.66 -87.05 2.52
C GLY A 1261 -35.09 -85.62 2.66
N ALA A 1262 -35.92 -84.59 2.85
CA ALA A 1262 -35.46 -83.19 2.95
C ALA A 1262 -34.81 -82.87 4.32
N HIS A 1263 -33.88 -81.91 4.33
CA HIS A 1263 -33.11 -81.50 5.52
C HIS A 1263 -33.25 -80.00 5.80
N THR A 1264 -33.69 -79.60 7.00
CA THR A 1264 -33.83 -78.19 7.37
C THR A 1264 -32.49 -77.47 7.49
N LEU A 1265 -31.55 -78.07 8.24
CA LEU A 1265 -30.13 -77.73 8.26
C LEU A 1265 -29.33 -79.01 8.01
N TYR A 1266 -28.38 -78.96 7.09
CA TYR A 1266 -27.43 -80.04 6.82
C TYR A 1266 -26.02 -79.47 6.74
N ALA A 1267 -25.09 -80.05 7.48
CA ALA A 1267 -23.70 -79.58 7.57
C ALA A 1267 -22.74 -80.75 7.39
N VAL A 1268 -21.80 -80.61 6.45
CA VAL A 1268 -20.85 -81.66 6.05
C VAL A 1268 -19.44 -81.08 6.11
N SER A 1269 -18.56 -81.70 6.90
CA SER A 1269 -17.18 -81.23 7.14
C SER A 1269 -17.06 -79.82 7.76
N SER A 1270 -18.16 -79.24 8.25
CA SER A 1270 -18.22 -77.92 8.89
C SER A 1270 -18.04 -77.97 10.41
N SER A 1271 -17.41 -76.93 10.96
CA SER A 1271 -17.03 -76.77 12.38
C SER A 1271 -17.47 -75.41 12.94
N TYR A 1272 -17.45 -75.27 14.28
CA TYR A 1272 -17.65 -74.00 15.00
C TYR A 1272 -18.96 -73.23 14.71
N LEU A 1273 -19.97 -73.89 14.13
CA LEU A 1273 -21.26 -73.29 13.82
C LEU A 1273 -21.99 -72.82 15.10
N ASN A 1274 -22.44 -71.57 15.10
CA ASN A 1274 -23.25 -71.00 16.17
C ASN A 1274 -24.73 -71.04 15.76
N VAL A 1275 -25.55 -71.87 16.40
CA VAL A 1275 -26.95 -72.10 16.01
C VAL A 1275 -27.88 -71.86 17.20
N SER A 1276 -28.87 -70.97 17.04
CA SER A 1276 -29.80 -70.54 18.09
C SER A 1276 -31.24 -70.39 17.59
#